data_AF-A0A564YIM5-F1
#
_entry.id   AF-A0A564YIM5-F1
#
_cell.length_a   1.000
_cell.length_b   1.000
_cell.length_c   1.000
_cell.angle_alpha   90.00
_cell.angle_beta   90.00
_cell.angle_gamma   90.00
#
_symmetry.space_group_name_H-M   'P 1'
#
loop_
_entity.id
_entity.type
_entity.pdbx_description
1 polymer ?
#
loop_
_entity_poly.entity_id
_entity_poly.type
_entity_poly.pdbx_seq_one_letter_code
_entity_poly.pdbx_strand_id
1 'polypeptide(L)'
;MSTITERDEVNTNCNRLAADINSLEQKLKNAEKDIATWNNKFNMERSAKESLADHCRLAERRLEECEFRGHNLSNELREHQNARYQLERQVKTLADSTERQKANMERLTNENETLKANIDLANKDKVKLEECIEDLTAANRQLIRDRDDCTHRHTLAREKIAELESDLRTIEADVKRQTDVAIKEHQSVVDLRKENDSIKQRCEELSTELAEMVNKHRNAEERFHQAEIRATQLERELRMEHDDYLQVRSRLEAMEEQRDAGEANRKLMAQRISELESQITSQLMEIKETRSSLEENTRMLSRKEEQLMTIQASEQSLRSELAAAQSSIRESRRALDTGERETLKLRDELTSAVRNIQRLTAELHNTEDDREALKTRADGYLTELARQERLLDERARERDLLAEQARAAAEDAEVWRARWTDAETAAANARLQSDERSAEVDRLRDTLEGKDQELMQCKSALSRAELQVQNLGQQNAERGEAAGLARAEVEALSSEVSRLREVLGRAEAARGALEREAVHARVAAEEARAKAAAAEADAAAAQESAAVERENARNANFLLQNVKEKERDATVEAQERTNEVMALRERAILAEERAEAQQREMARLYERLAESEKAASRISRSLSTERLERERERYPSEMRSVPGSYRASVYSVSSGRYTTSRLR
;
A
#
# COMPACT_ATOMS: atom_id res chain seq x y z
N MET A 1 48.66 18.33 -171.78
CA MET A 1 47.20 18.61 -171.66
C MET A 1 47.08 19.83 -170.75
N SER A 2 46.40 20.92 -171.11
CA SER A 2 45.71 21.28 -172.36
C SER A 2 45.74 22.83 -172.46
N THR A 3 45.77 23.50 -173.62
CA THR A 3 45.42 23.13 -175.01
C THR A 3 46.20 23.99 -176.03
N ILE A 4 46.52 23.41 -177.21
CA ILE A 4 46.38 24.01 -178.59
C ILE A 4 47.31 25.19 -178.99
N THR A 5 47.90 25.27 -180.21
CA THR A 5 48.11 24.31 -181.33
C THR A 5 49.32 24.68 -182.23
N GLU A 6 49.70 23.72 -183.09
CA GLU A 6 50.17 23.84 -184.49
C GLU A 6 51.32 24.79 -184.88
N ARG A 7 52.31 24.22 -185.59
CA ARG A 7 53.26 24.93 -186.43
C ARG A 7 53.85 24.00 -187.51
N ASP A 8 53.04 23.71 -188.52
CA ASP A 8 53.52 23.20 -189.80
C ASP A 8 54.54 24.19 -190.43
N GLU A 9 55.40 23.80 -191.38
CA GLU A 9 55.30 22.63 -192.24
C GLU A 9 56.67 21.96 -192.49
N VAL A 10 56.64 20.69 -192.88
CA VAL A 10 57.82 19.84 -193.07
C VAL A 10 58.26 19.84 -194.55
N ASN A 11 59.43 19.27 -194.83
CA ASN A 11 59.63 18.33 -195.95
C ASN A 11 60.06 18.82 -197.35
N THR A 12 60.37 20.11 -197.62
CA THR A 12 60.85 20.54 -198.95
C THR A 12 62.34 20.23 -199.27
N ASN A 13 62.76 19.03 -198.87
CA ASN A 13 63.72 18.13 -199.54
C ASN A 13 65.24 18.29 -199.31
N CYS A 14 65.81 17.28 -198.66
CA CYS A 14 67.23 17.07 -198.35
C CYS A 14 68.22 16.97 -199.54
N ASN A 15 67.74 16.89 -200.79
CA ASN A 15 68.32 15.94 -201.76
C ASN A 15 69.19 16.53 -202.90
N ARG A 16 69.75 17.74 -202.78
CA ARG A 16 70.47 18.36 -203.93
C ARG A 16 71.89 18.91 -203.73
N LEU A 17 72.46 18.92 -202.52
CA LEU A 17 73.80 19.49 -202.29
C LEU A 17 74.80 18.63 -201.48
N ALA A 18 74.65 17.30 -201.55
CA ALA A 18 75.63 16.35 -201.00
C ALA A 18 76.88 16.16 -201.89
N ALA A 19 77.16 17.05 -202.85
CA ALA A 19 78.10 16.81 -203.95
C ALA A 19 79.35 17.73 -203.97
N ASP A 20 79.20 19.04 -203.74
CA ASP A 20 80.17 20.01 -204.30
C ASP A 20 81.41 20.30 -203.41
N ILE A 21 81.23 20.58 -202.12
CA ILE A 21 82.25 21.33 -201.34
C ILE A 21 83.33 20.47 -200.68
N ASN A 22 83.22 19.14 -200.68
CA ASN A 22 84.38 18.25 -200.42
C ASN A 22 85.54 18.52 -201.42
N SER A 23 85.25 19.11 -202.58
CA SER A 23 86.26 19.54 -203.57
C SER A 23 87.12 20.74 -203.11
N LEU A 24 86.70 21.48 -202.07
CA LEU A 24 87.37 22.72 -201.63
C LEU A 24 88.30 22.55 -200.41
N GLU A 25 88.19 21.48 -199.62
CA GLU A 25 89.12 21.21 -198.49
C GLU A 25 90.60 21.17 -198.96
N GLN A 26 90.83 20.74 -200.20
CA GLN A 26 92.15 20.30 -200.65
C GLN A 26 92.99 21.39 -201.35
N LYS A 27 92.43 22.54 -201.73
CA LYS A 27 93.14 23.54 -202.56
C LYS A 27 93.66 24.78 -201.82
N LEU A 28 92.98 25.29 -200.79
CA LEU A 28 93.45 26.48 -200.06
C LEU A 28 94.61 26.17 -199.09
N LYS A 29 94.69 24.92 -198.62
CA LYS A 29 95.67 24.38 -197.67
C LYS A 29 97.15 24.57 -198.07
N ASN A 30 97.40 24.85 -199.35
CA ASN A 30 98.74 24.93 -199.96
C ASN A 30 99.16 26.35 -200.38
N ALA A 31 98.36 27.40 -200.17
CA ALA A 31 98.64 28.75 -200.69
C ALA A 31 99.28 29.69 -199.66
N GLU A 32 98.58 30.00 -198.57
CA GLU A 32 98.95 31.14 -197.69
C GLU A 32 100.08 30.82 -196.69
N LYS A 33 100.63 29.61 -196.72
CA LYS A 33 101.86 29.26 -196.00
C LYS A 33 103.09 30.04 -196.48
N ASP A 34 103.19 30.28 -197.78
CA ASP A 34 104.40 30.89 -198.37
C ASP A 34 104.43 32.41 -198.14
N ILE A 35 103.26 33.04 -198.01
CA ILE A 35 103.10 34.48 -197.71
C ILE A 35 103.67 34.85 -196.33
N ALA A 36 103.80 33.89 -195.41
CA ALA A 36 104.46 34.08 -194.11
C ALA A 36 105.97 34.39 -194.21
N THR A 37 106.62 34.19 -195.37
CA THR A 37 108.09 34.23 -195.46
C THR A 37 108.67 35.60 -195.83
N TRP A 38 108.18 36.26 -196.89
CA TRP A 38 108.77 37.51 -197.39
C TRP A 38 108.31 38.76 -196.64
N ASN A 39 107.04 38.81 -196.20
CA ASN A 39 106.48 40.00 -195.56
C ASN A 39 107.11 40.31 -194.18
N ASN A 40 107.72 39.29 -193.56
CA ASN A 40 108.52 39.44 -192.33
C ASN A 40 109.88 40.13 -192.55
N LYS A 41 110.42 40.17 -193.78
CA LYS A 41 111.81 40.60 -193.99
C LYS A 41 111.96 42.08 -194.39
N PHE A 42 111.02 42.63 -195.15
CA PHE A 42 111.09 44.04 -195.62
C PHE A 42 110.63 45.06 -194.55
N ASN A 43 109.63 44.71 -193.73
CA ASN A 43 109.10 45.61 -192.71
C ASN A 43 110.09 45.86 -191.54
N MET A 44 111.00 44.92 -191.27
CA MET A 44 112.06 45.04 -190.25
C MET A 44 112.97 46.26 -190.49
N GLU A 45 113.34 46.51 -191.75
CA GLU A 45 114.34 47.53 -192.09
C GLU A 45 113.73 48.93 -192.28
N ARG A 46 112.43 49.01 -192.59
CA ARG A 46 111.66 50.27 -192.57
C ARG A 46 111.34 50.73 -191.14
N SER A 47 110.90 49.78 -190.30
CA SER A 47 110.62 50.01 -188.87
C SER A 47 111.80 50.66 -188.14
N ALA A 48 113.05 50.30 -188.49
CA ALA A 48 114.25 50.85 -187.88
C ALA A 48 114.45 52.38 -188.03
N LYS A 49 113.76 53.06 -188.96
CA LYS A 49 113.76 54.54 -189.04
C LYS A 49 112.55 55.20 -188.38
N GLU A 50 111.40 54.54 -188.40
CA GLU A 50 110.22 54.96 -187.62
C GLU A 50 110.52 54.86 -186.10
N SER A 51 111.34 53.88 -185.71
CA SER A 51 111.95 53.67 -184.38
C SER A 51 112.77 54.85 -183.81
N LEU A 52 113.13 55.88 -184.59
CA LEU A 52 113.72 57.10 -184.01
C LEU A 52 112.67 58.20 -183.75
N ALA A 53 111.64 58.31 -184.60
CA ALA A 53 110.56 59.28 -184.42
C ALA A 53 109.64 58.91 -183.24
N ASP A 54 109.37 57.61 -183.05
CA ASP A 54 108.55 57.13 -181.94
C ASP A 54 109.26 57.20 -180.58
N HIS A 55 110.60 57.22 -180.55
CA HIS A 55 111.34 57.40 -179.30
C HIS A 55 111.16 58.80 -178.67
N CYS A 56 110.94 59.85 -179.48
CA CYS A 56 110.55 61.16 -178.97
C CYS A 56 109.12 61.15 -178.41
N ARG A 57 108.15 60.58 -179.15
CA ARG A 57 106.75 60.44 -178.70
C ARG A 57 106.61 59.60 -177.42
N LEU A 58 107.49 58.62 -177.23
CA LEU A 58 107.53 57.77 -176.04
C LEU A 58 108.05 58.53 -174.80
N ALA A 59 108.87 59.57 -174.98
CA ALA A 59 109.32 60.43 -173.88
C ALA A 59 108.19 61.31 -173.35
N GLU A 60 107.35 61.86 -174.23
CA GLU A 60 106.19 62.70 -173.88
C GLU A 60 105.16 61.89 -173.07
N ARG A 61 104.77 60.70 -173.56
CA ARG A 61 103.86 59.79 -172.82
C ARG A 61 104.36 59.39 -171.43
N ARG A 62 105.69 59.26 -171.27
CA ARG A 62 106.29 58.91 -169.97
C ARG A 62 106.18 60.04 -168.94
N LEU A 63 105.95 61.28 -169.35
CA LEU A 63 105.61 62.38 -168.46
C LEU A 63 104.16 62.22 -167.95
N GLU A 64 103.22 62.05 -168.88
CA GLU A 64 101.78 61.83 -168.60
C GLU A 64 101.54 60.64 -167.65
N GLU A 65 102.22 59.50 -167.89
CA GLU A 65 102.15 58.33 -167.02
C GLU A 65 102.70 58.58 -165.59
N CYS A 66 103.59 59.55 -165.40
CA CYS A 66 104.12 59.87 -164.07
C CYS A 66 103.14 60.74 -163.28
N GLU A 67 102.49 61.71 -163.92
CA GLU A 67 101.45 62.54 -163.30
C GLU A 67 100.22 61.70 -162.92
N PHE A 68 99.81 60.75 -163.76
CA PHE A 68 98.73 59.80 -163.46
C PHE A 68 99.05 58.91 -162.24
N ARG A 69 100.31 58.44 -162.11
CA ARG A 69 100.77 57.68 -160.94
C ARG A 69 100.78 58.51 -159.66
N GLY A 70 101.13 59.80 -159.75
CA GLY A 70 101.06 60.73 -158.61
C GLY A 70 99.63 60.91 -158.08
N HIS A 71 98.62 60.92 -158.96
CA HIS A 71 97.22 61.04 -158.57
C HIS A 71 96.67 59.81 -157.84
N ASN A 72 97.02 58.60 -158.29
CA ASN A 72 96.50 57.35 -157.68
C ASN A 72 97.01 57.14 -156.25
N LEU A 73 98.31 57.34 -156.00
CA LEU A 73 98.91 57.20 -154.67
C LEU A 73 98.30 58.15 -153.62
N SER A 74 97.80 59.32 -154.06
CA SER A 74 97.09 60.28 -153.20
C SER A 74 95.71 59.77 -152.76
N ASN A 75 95.00 59.03 -153.63
CA ASN A 75 93.72 58.42 -153.29
C ASN A 75 93.89 57.23 -152.33
N GLU A 76 94.86 56.34 -152.57
CA GLU A 76 95.14 55.17 -151.72
C GLU A 76 95.46 55.57 -150.27
N LEU A 77 96.25 56.63 -150.08
CA LEU A 77 96.58 57.15 -148.74
C LEU A 77 95.33 57.63 -147.97
N ARG A 78 94.35 58.22 -148.66
CA ARG A 78 93.09 58.69 -148.07
C ARG A 78 92.18 57.53 -147.65
N GLU A 79 92.18 56.43 -148.40
CA GLU A 79 91.38 55.24 -148.07
C GLU A 79 91.94 54.52 -146.83
N HIS A 80 93.27 54.39 -146.71
CA HIS A 80 93.90 53.85 -145.51
C HIS A 80 93.65 54.69 -144.25
N GLN A 81 93.59 56.02 -144.36
CA GLN A 81 93.23 56.90 -143.24
C GLN A 81 91.78 56.65 -142.77
N ASN A 82 90.83 56.49 -143.69
CA ASN A 82 89.44 56.16 -143.36
C ASN A 82 89.30 54.78 -142.68
N ALA A 83 90.02 53.76 -143.18
CA ALA A 83 89.99 52.42 -142.59
C ALA A 83 90.50 52.40 -141.14
N ARG A 84 91.58 53.14 -140.85
CA ARG A 84 92.14 53.27 -139.50
C ARG A 84 91.12 53.85 -138.50
N TYR A 85 90.41 54.92 -138.89
CA TYR A 85 89.42 55.57 -138.02
C TYR A 85 88.25 54.65 -137.63
N GLN A 86 87.86 53.72 -138.52
CA GLN A 86 86.81 52.73 -138.20
C GLN A 86 87.28 51.69 -137.17
N LEU A 87 88.53 51.24 -137.26
CA LEU A 87 89.11 50.27 -136.31
C LEU A 87 89.29 50.86 -134.90
N GLU A 88 89.78 52.10 -134.80
CA GLU A 88 89.92 52.81 -133.51
C GLU A 88 88.56 52.91 -132.78
N ARG A 89 87.46 53.08 -133.52
CA ARG A 89 86.09 53.11 -132.99
C ARG A 89 85.62 51.74 -132.48
N GLN A 90 85.96 50.65 -133.16
CA GLN A 90 85.58 49.28 -132.74
C GLN A 90 86.28 48.87 -131.44
N VAL A 91 87.59 49.16 -131.30
CA VAL A 91 88.37 48.86 -130.09
C VAL A 91 87.73 49.55 -128.87
N LYS A 92 87.33 50.83 -128.99
CA LYS A 92 86.70 51.55 -127.90
C LYS A 92 85.37 50.92 -127.46
N THR A 93 84.51 50.52 -128.40
CA THR A 93 83.23 49.85 -128.05
C THR A 93 83.41 48.48 -127.37
N LEU A 94 84.53 47.79 -127.60
CA LEU A 94 84.83 46.53 -126.92
C LEU A 94 85.38 46.77 -125.50
N ALA A 95 86.18 47.81 -125.29
CA ALA A 95 86.65 48.20 -123.96
C ALA A 95 85.46 48.55 -123.03
N ASP A 96 84.56 49.43 -123.49
CA ASP A 96 83.32 49.82 -122.80
C ASP A 96 82.43 48.61 -122.43
N SER A 97 82.49 47.53 -123.22
CA SER A 97 81.74 46.28 -122.97
C SER A 97 82.35 45.48 -121.82
N THR A 98 83.68 45.35 -121.79
CA THR A 98 84.39 44.58 -120.75
C THR A 98 84.36 45.23 -119.37
N GLU A 99 84.33 46.57 -119.26
CA GLU A 99 84.16 47.23 -117.96
C GLU A 99 82.79 46.95 -117.34
N ARG A 100 81.71 46.98 -118.14
CA ARG A 100 80.35 46.68 -117.68
C ARG A 100 80.21 45.24 -117.16
N GLN A 101 80.92 44.29 -117.77
CA GLN A 101 80.92 42.89 -117.31
C GLN A 101 81.63 42.72 -115.95
N LYS A 102 82.75 43.43 -115.72
CA LYS A 102 83.42 43.44 -114.41
C LYS A 102 82.53 44.01 -113.30
N ALA A 103 81.93 45.17 -113.54
CA ALA A 103 81.06 45.83 -112.56
C ALA A 103 79.83 44.98 -112.18
N ASN A 104 79.31 44.15 -113.10
CA ASN A 104 78.23 43.20 -112.78
C ASN A 104 78.72 42.00 -111.95
N MET A 105 79.93 41.47 -112.21
CA MET A 105 80.53 40.42 -111.38
C MET A 105 80.74 40.89 -109.94
N GLU A 106 81.28 42.10 -109.76
CA GLU A 106 81.55 42.69 -108.44
C GLU A 106 80.28 42.93 -107.62
N ARG A 107 79.15 43.29 -108.26
CA ARG A 107 77.83 43.33 -107.60
C ARG A 107 77.38 41.95 -107.13
N LEU A 108 77.44 40.94 -108.00
CA LEU A 108 76.97 39.59 -107.69
C LEU A 108 77.79 38.92 -106.57
N THR A 109 79.08 39.25 -106.41
CA THR A 109 79.85 38.82 -105.23
C THR A 109 79.35 39.48 -103.94
N ASN A 110 79.12 40.80 -103.95
CA ASN A 110 78.65 41.53 -102.77
C ASN A 110 77.22 41.11 -102.34
N GLU A 111 76.35 40.82 -103.32
CA GLU A 111 75.01 40.27 -103.10
C GLU A 111 75.07 38.85 -102.50
N ASN A 112 76.04 38.02 -102.89
CA ASN A 112 76.26 36.70 -102.26
C ASN A 112 76.80 36.79 -100.83
N GLU A 113 77.71 37.72 -100.53
CA GLU A 113 78.25 37.90 -99.18
C GLU A 113 77.21 38.44 -98.20
N THR A 114 76.39 39.40 -98.63
CA THR A 114 75.28 39.92 -97.82
C THR A 114 74.18 38.87 -97.59
N LEU A 115 73.87 38.02 -98.58
CA LEU A 115 72.97 36.88 -98.37
C LEU A 115 73.49 35.87 -97.33
N LYS A 116 74.80 35.55 -97.34
CA LYS A 116 75.41 34.67 -96.32
C LYS A 116 75.29 35.28 -94.92
N ALA A 117 75.64 36.56 -94.76
CA ALA A 117 75.54 37.24 -93.47
C ALA A 117 74.12 37.24 -92.89
N ASN A 118 73.09 37.39 -93.74
CA ASN A 118 71.69 37.31 -93.35
C ASN A 118 71.27 35.88 -92.92
N ILE A 119 71.77 34.85 -93.61
CA ILE A 119 71.53 33.44 -93.25
C ILE A 119 72.17 33.11 -91.89
N ASP A 120 73.40 33.56 -91.64
CA ASP A 120 74.09 33.35 -90.35
C ASP A 120 73.42 34.10 -89.19
N LEU A 121 72.79 35.26 -89.44
CA LEU A 121 71.93 35.95 -88.48
C LEU A 121 70.66 35.15 -88.18
N ALA A 122 69.92 34.73 -89.22
CA ALA A 122 68.71 33.94 -89.08
C ALA A 122 68.96 32.60 -88.34
N ASN A 123 70.11 31.95 -88.60
CA ASN A 123 70.51 30.73 -87.88
C ASN A 123 70.81 30.99 -86.40
N LYS A 124 71.45 32.12 -86.04
CA LYS A 124 71.70 32.49 -84.64
C LYS A 124 70.39 32.77 -83.89
N ASP A 125 69.44 33.45 -84.54
CA ASP A 125 68.16 33.75 -83.90
C ASP A 125 67.25 32.51 -83.84
N LYS A 126 67.34 31.58 -84.81
CA LYS A 126 66.75 30.24 -84.71
C LYS A 126 67.26 29.49 -83.47
N VAL A 127 68.59 29.44 -83.25
CA VAL A 127 69.18 28.73 -82.10
C VAL A 127 68.70 29.34 -80.76
N LYS A 128 68.66 30.67 -80.63
CA LYS A 128 68.10 31.33 -79.43
C LYS A 128 66.63 31.00 -79.20
N LEU A 129 65.83 30.87 -80.26
CA LEU A 129 64.43 30.50 -80.16
C LEU A 129 64.26 29.03 -79.76
N GLU A 130 65.12 28.13 -80.24
CA GLU A 130 65.15 26.73 -79.82
C GLU A 130 65.56 26.59 -78.34
N GLU A 131 66.62 27.30 -77.92
CA GLU A 131 67.08 27.40 -76.52
C GLU A 131 65.96 27.96 -75.60
N CYS A 132 65.30 29.04 -76.01
CA CYS A 132 64.15 29.62 -75.29
C CYS A 132 62.94 28.66 -75.21
N ILE A 133 62.68 27.87 -76.25
CA ILE A 133 61.63 26.84 -76.25
C ILE A 133 61.98 25.70 -75.29
N GLU A 134 63.24 25.29 -75.20
CA GLU A 134 63.69 24.27 -74.23
C GLU A 134 63.57 24.78 -72.78
N ASP A 135 64.01 26.01 -72.49
CA ASP A 135 63.84 26.65 -71.18
C ASP A 135 62.36 26.78 -70.77
N LEU A 136 61.50 27.28 -71.66
CA LEU A 136 60.06 27.37 -71.40
C LEU A 136 59.41 25.99 -71.22
N THR A 137 59.91 24.97 -71.92
CA THR A 137 59.46 23.58 -71.76
C THR A 137 59.91 23.00 -70.42
N ALA A 138 61.13 23.30 -69.97
CA ALA A 138 61.65 22.89 -68.67
C ALA A 138 60.88 23.58 -67.51
N ALA A 139 60.65 24.88 -67.62
CA ALA A 139 59.86 25.66 -66.66
C ALA A 139 58.41 25.15 -66.56
N ASN A 140 57.75 24.88 -67.69
CA ASN A 140 56.39 24.33 -67.71
C ASN A 140 56.34 22.92 -67.07
N ARG A 141 57.32 22.04 -67.37
CA ARG A 141 57.46 20.74 -66.70
C ARG A 141 57.65 20.88 -65.18
N GLN A 142 58.32 21.92 -64.70
CA GLN A 142 58.46 22.16 -63.26
C GLN A 142 57.15 22.67 -62.64
N LEU A 143 56.49 23.65 -63.26
CA LEU A 143 55.19 24.18 -62.80
C LEU A 143 54.11 23.09 -62.72
N ILE A 144 54.15 22.08 -63.60
CA ILE A 144 53.27 20.91 -63.52
C ILE A 144 53.55 20.08 -62.25
N ARG A 145 54.82 19.83 -61.90
CA ARG A 145 55.19 19.14 -60.64
C ARG A 145 54.77 19.96 -59.42
N ASP A 146 55.07 21.26 -59.42
CA ASP A 146 54.76 22.16 -58.31
C ASP A 146 53.25 22.24 -58.06
N ARG A 147 52.45 22.26 -59.13
CA ARG A 147 50.98 22.11 -59.10
C ARG A 147 50.58 20.78 -58.48
N ASP A 148 51.13 19.68 -58.96
CA ASP A 148 50.72 18.32 -58.56
C ASP A 148 51.05 18.07 -57.07
N ASP A 149 52.24 18.47 -56.62
CA ASP A 149 52.63 18.46 -55.21
C ASP A 149 51.72 19.36 -54.34
N CYS A 150 51.29 20.52 -54.86
CA CYS A 150 50.35 21.38 -54.14
C CYS A 150 48.95 20.76 -54.06
N THR A 151 48.47 20.08 -55.12
CA THR A 151 47.20 19.34 -55.06
C THR A 151 47.28 18.14 -54.11
N HIS A 152 48.40 17.42 -54.07
CA HIS A 152 48.60 16.31 -53.14
C HIS A 152 48.66 16.79 -51.67
N ARG A 153 49.36 17.90 -51.40
CA ARG A 153 49.34 18.54 -50.08
C ARG A 153 47.93 19.02 -49.70
N HIS A 154 47.13 19.48 -50.66
CA HIS A 154 45.74 19.90 -50.44
C HIS A 154 44.77 18.73 -50.19
N THR A 155 44.95 17.57 -50.84
CA THR A 155 44.15 16.37 -50.52
C THR A 155 44.48 15.84 -49.14
N LEU A 156 45.77 15.70 -48.79
CA LEU A 156 46.20 15.28 -47.45
C LEU A 156 45.69 16.23 -46.35
N ALA A 157 45.71 17.53 -46.59
CA ALA A 157 45.16 18.52 -45.65
C ALA A 157 43.64 18.36 -45.48
N ARG A 158 42.89 18.09 -46.54
CA ARG A 158 41.44 17.81 -46.48
C ARG A 158 41.12 16.50 -45.76
N GLU A 159 41.88 15.46 -46.02
CA GLU A 159 41.75 14.16 -45.34
C GLU A 159 42.01 14.31 -43.84
N LYS A 160 43.09 15.00 -43.45
CA LYS A 160 43.39 15.28 -42.04
C LYS A 160 42.34 16.18 -41.36
N ILE A 161 41.72 17.12 -42.07
CA ILE A 161 40.58 17.90 -41.57
C ILE A 161 39.36 16.99 -41.35
N ALA A 162 39.03 16.11 -42.30
CA ALA A 162 37.90 15.18 -42.17
C ALA A 162 38.08 14.18 -41.01
N GLU A 163 39.32 13.70 -40.78
CA GLU A 163 39.67 12.93 -39.59
C GLU A 163 39.43 13.74 -38.31
N LEU A 164 40.00 14.95 -38.21
CA LEU A 164 39.85 15.80 -37.02
C LEU A 164 38.40 16.24 -36.75
N GLU A 165 37.59 16.43 -37.78
CA GLU A 165 36.15 16.65 -37.65
C GLU A 165 35.42 15.39 -37.14
N SER A 166 35.84 14.20 -37.55
CA SER A 166 35.30 12.93 -37.04
C SER A 166 35.67 12.74 -35.56
N ASP A 167 36.93 12.98 -35.20
CA ASP A 167 37.44 12.90 -33.84
C ASP A 167 36.77 13.94 -32.92
N LEU A 168 36.52 15.16 -33.41
CA LEU A 168 35.74 16.16 -32.69
C LEU A 168 34.32 15.67 -32.39
N ARG A 169 33.62 15.11 -33.40
CA ARG A 169 32.24 14.62 -33.22
C ARG A 169 32.14 13.44 -32.27
N THR A 170 33.15 12.56 -32.21
CA THR A 170 33.18 11.46 -31.22
C THR A 170 33.45 12.00 -29.81
N ILE A 171 34.41 12.91 -29.65
CA ILE A 171 34.71 13.57 -28.37
C ILE A 171 33.50 14.37 -27.86
N GLU A 172 32.82 15.14 -28.72
CA GLU A 172 31.58 15.85 -28.36
C GLU A 172 30.47 14.90 -27.91
N ALA A 173 30.28 13.77 -28.60
CA ALA A 173 29.30 12.77 -28.25
C ALA A 173 29.62 12.08 -26.90
N ASP A 174 30.89 11.80 -26.61
CA ASP A 174 31.31 11.16 -25.37
C ASP A 174 31.35 12.13 -24.18
N VAL A 175 31.75 13.39 -24.38
CA VAL A 175 31.56 14.47 -23.38
C VAL A 175 30.07 14.61 -23.04
N LYS A 176 29.19 14.61 -24.05
CA LYS A 176 27.74 14.68 -23.82
C LYS A 176 27.21 13.47 -23.03
N ARG A 177 27.66 12.25 -23.35
CA ARG A 177 27.35 11.03 -22.57
C ARG A 177 27.84 11.16 -21.12
N GLN A 178 29.05 11.67 -20.91
CA GLN A 178 29.60 11.88 -19.56
C GLN A 178 28.80 12.94 -18.78
N THR A 179 28.36 14.03 -19.41
CA THR A 179 27.46 15.00 -18.74
C THR A 179 26.10 14.39 -18.43
N ASP A 180 25.52 13.59 -19.34
CA ASP A 180 24.24 12.91 -19.11
C ASP A 180 24.32 11.86 -17.98
N VAL A 181 25.50 11.23 -17.79
CA VAL A 181 25.77 10.33 -16.65
C VAL A 181 25.95 11.13 -15.36
N ALA A 182 26.79 12.17 -15.36
CA ALA A 182 27.02 12.99 -14.17
C ALA A 182 25.74 13.68 -13.67
N ILE A 183 24.82 14.08 -14.56
CA ILE A 183 23.49 14.60 -14.20
C ILE A 183 22.63 13.52 -13.52
N LYS A 184 22.64 12.28 -14.01
CA LYS A 184 21.90 11.16 -13.40
C LYS A 184 22.49 10.75 -12.04
N GLU A 185 23.81 10.73 -11.91
CA GLU A 185 24.49 10.47 -10.65
C GLU A 185 24.22 11.58 -9.63
N HIS A 186 24.26 12.85 -10.04
CA HIS A 186 23.88 13.98 -9.20
C HIS A 186 22.41 13.89 -8.74
N GLN A 187 21.49 13.57 -9.65
CA GLN A 187 20.07 13.37 -9.33
C GLN A 187 19.88 12.21 -8.32
N SER A 188 20.56 11.08 -8.53
CA SER A 188 20.56 9.95 -7.60
C SER A 188 21.08 10.35 -6.20
N VAL A 189 22.15 11.13 -6.12
CA VAL A 189 22.67 11.68 -4.85
C VAL A 189 21.69 12.66 -4.19
N VAL A 190 20.96 13.46 -4.97
CA VAL A 190 19.91 14.35 -4.45
C VAL A 190 18.73 13.55 -3.90
N ASP A 191 18.32 12.48 -4.57
CA ASP A 191 17.17 11.67 -4.15
C ASP A 191 17.51 10.77 -2.95
N LEU A 192 18.71 10.18 -2.91
CA LEU A 192 19.25 9.49 -1.73
C LEU A 192 19.38 10.42 -0.51
N ARG A 193 19.67 11.72 -0.69
CA ARG A 193 19.65 12.70 0.40
C ARG A 193 18.25 12.92 0.95
N LYS A 194 17.24 13.11 0.09
CA LYS A 194 15.82 13.23 0.50
C LYS A 194 15.35 12.00 1.27
N GLU A 195 15.71 10.81 0.80
CA GLU A 195 15.39 9.55 1.48
C GLU A 195 16.08 9.47 2.85
N ASN A 196 17.37 9.83 2.94
CA ASN A 196 18.11 9.86 4.19
C ASN A 196 17.54 10.89 5.20
N ASP A 197 17.14 12.07 4.75
CA ASP A 197 16.53 13.11 5.59
C ASP A 197 15.10 12.72 6.04
N SER A 198 14.32 12.06 5.18
CA SER A 198 13.05 11.43 5.55
C SER A 198 13.21 10.35 6.62
N ILE A 199 14.26 9.51 6.49
CA ILE A 199 14.60 8.50 7.51
C ILE A 199 15.03 9.16 8.82
N LYS A 200 15.81 10.25 8.80
CA LYS A 200 16.13 11.02 10.03
C LYS A 200 14.87 11.53 10.70
N GLN A 201 13.99 12.21 9.96
CA GLN A 201 12.75 12.75 10.50
C GLN A 201 11.88 11.64 11.12
N ARG A 202 11.75 10.47 10.47
CA ARG A 202 10.98 9.37 11.05
C ARG A 202 11.66 8.76 12.29
N CYS A 203 13.00 8.76 12.38
CA CYS A 203 13.71 8.36 13.60
C CYS A 203 13.51 9.37 14.75
N GLU A 204 13.46 10.67 14.45
CA GLU A 204 13.15 11.73 15.42
C GLU A 204 11.70 11.62 15.92
N GLU A 205 10.73 11.46 15.02
CA GLU A 205 9.33 11.16 15.35
C GLU A 205 9.22 9.94 16.28
N LEU A 206 9.77 8.79 15.89
CA LEU A 206 9.79 7.56 16.70
C LEU A 206 10.47 7.75 18.07
N SER A 207 11.50 8.60 18.15
CA SER A 207 12.16 8.93 19.42
C SER A 207 11.26 9.75 20.33
N THR A 208 10.47 10.67 19.79
CA THR A 208 9.46 11.44 20.56
C THR A 208 8.26 10.58 20.96
N GLU A 209 7.74 9.72 20.06
CA GLU A 209 6.71 8.72 20.35
C GLU A 209 7.14 7.82 21.52
N LEU A 210 8.39 7.34 21.51
CA LEU A 210 8.95 6.51 22.58
C LEU A 210 9.07 7.29 23.91
N ALA A 211 9.57 8.52 23.88
CA ALA A 211 9.68 9.36 25.08
C ALA A 211 8.31 9.67 25.71
N GLU A 212 7.29 9.92 24.88
CA GLU A 212 5.90 10.04 25.34
C GLU A 212 5.40 8.74 25.97
N MET A 213 5.66 7.58 25.35
CA MET A 213 5.20 6.28 25.86
C MET A 213 5.87 5.91 27.18
N VAL A 214 7.16 6.21 27.36
CA VAL A 214 7.86 6.06 28.65
C VAL A 214 7.22 6.95 29.73
N ASN A 215 6.92 8.21 29.42
CA ASN A 215 6.24 9.10 30.36
C ASN A 215 4.81 8.65 30.68
N LYS A 216 4.05 8.15 29.69
CA LYS A 216 2.70 7.58 29.89
C LYS A 216 2.74 6.33 30.76
N HIS A 217 3.73 5.45 30.57
CA HIS A 217 3.95 4.26 31.39
C HIS A 217 4.28 4.62 32.84
N ARG A 218 5.26 5.52 33.06
CA ARG A 218 5.64 5.99 34.39
C ARG A 218 4.46 6.61 35.15
N ASN A 219 3.68 7.45 34.47
CA ASN A 219 2.46 8.05 35.05
C ASN A 219 1.39 7.00 35.41
N ALA A 220 1.40 5.82 34.78
CA ALA A 220 0.53 4.70 35.15
C ALA A 220 1.08 3.92 36.35
N GLU A 221 2.40 3.71 36.44
CA GLU A 221 3.07 3.10 37.60
C GLU A 221 2.87 3.93 38.87
N GLU A 222 3.08 5.26 38.79
CA GLU A 222 2.91 6.15 39.94
C GLU A 222 1.44 6.17 40.44
N ARG A 223 0.45 6.03 39.54
CA ARG A 223 -0.97 5.87 39.90
C ARG A 223 -1.28 4.48 40.48
N PHE A 224 -0.68 3.43 39.93
CA PHE A 224 -0.83 2.07 40.45
C PHE A 224 -0.32 1.98 41.89
N HIS A 225 0.86 2.55 42.16
CA HIS A 225 1.45 2.58 43.49
C HIS A 225 0.59 3.40 44.50
N GLN A 226 -0.01 4.52 44.06
CA GLN A 226 -0.99 5.25 44.89
C GLN A 226 -2.23 4.39 45.22
N ALA A 227 -2.70 3.58 44.28
CA ALA A 227 -3.81 2.65 44.50
C ALA A 227 -3.43 1.51 45.45
N GLU A 228 -2.23 0.94 45.34
CA GLU A 228 -1.68 -0.04 46.30
C GLU A 228 -1.63 0.54 47.73
N ILE A 229 -1.09 1.75 47.88
CA ILE A 229 -1.01 2.42 49.19
C ILE A 229 -2.42 2.58 49.78
N ARG A 230 -3.40 3.06 49.01
CA ARG A 230 -4.78 3.22 49.50
C ARG A 230 -5.45 1.88 49.79
N ALA A 231 -5.19 0.82 49.02
CA ALA A 231 -5.67 -0.53 49.30
C ALA A 231 -5.12 -1.08 50.62
N THR A 232 -3.80 -1.00 50.86
CA THR A 232 -3.23 -1.43 52.15
C THR A 232 -3.74 -0.58 53.32
N GLN A 233 -4.13 0.68 53.10
CA GLN A 233 -4.75 1.50 54.14
C GLN A 233 -6.18 1.04 54.44
N LEU A 234 -7.00 0.82 53.40
CA LEU A 234 -8.35 0.26 53.53
C LEU A 234 -8.36 -1.12 54.21
N GLU A 235 -7.35 -1.97 53.95
CA GLU A 235 -7.17 -3.24 54.68
C GLU A 235 -6.89 -3.05 56.18
N ARG A 236 -6.19 -1.98 56.58
CA ARG A 236 -5.95 -1.67 58.00
C ARG A 236 -7.21 -1.11 58.65
N GLU A 237 -7.89 -0.20 57.96
CA GLU A 237 -9.19 0.37 58.36
C GLU A 237 -10.20 -0.77 58.59
N LEU A 238 -10.35 -1.71 57.65
CA LEU A 238 -11.25 -2.86 57.76
C LEU A 238 -10.92 -3.82 58.91
N ARG A 239 -9.63 -4.01 59.26
CA ARG A 239 -9.24 -4.85 60.41
C ARG A 239 -9.64 -4.22 61.73
N MET A 240 -9.47 -2.90 61.89
CA MET A 240 -9.90 -2.19 63.10
C MET A 240 -11.43 -2.26 63.27
N GLU A 241 -12.19 -1.97 62.22
CA GLU A 241 -13.67 -2.08 62.24
C GLU A 241 -14.16 -3.51 62.57
N HIS A 242 -13.43 -4.54 62.11
CA HIS A 242 -13.74 -5.93 62.45
C HIS A 242 -13.47 -6.26 63.93
N ASP A 243 -12.36 -5.76 64.49
CA ASP A 243 -12.02 -5.97 65.90
C ASP A 243 -12.96 -5.19 66.84
N ASP A 244 -13.35 -3.98 66.46
CA ASP A 244 -14.38 -3.19 67.16
C ASP A 244 -15.77 -3.86 67.07
N TYR A 245 -16.14 -4.42 65.91
CA TYR A 245 -17.36 -5.23 65.76
C TYR A 245 -17.35 -6.45 66.71
N LEU A 246 -16.23 -7.17 66.81
CA LEU A 246 -16.09 -8.28 67.76
C LEU A 246 -16.20 -7.80 69.22
N GLN A 247 -15.63 -6.64 69.56
CA GLN A 247 -15.77 -6.06 70.89
C GLN A 247 -17.24 -5.70 71.19
N VAL A 248 -17.92 -4.98 70.30
CA VAL A 248 -19.35 -4.63 70.45
C VAL A 248 -20.21 -5.87 70.58
N ARG A 249 -19.95 -6.90 69.78
CA ARG A 249 -20.64 -8.19 69.85
C ARG A 249 -20.47 -8.87 71.20
N SER A 250 -19.24 -8.98 71.73
CA SER A 250 -19.00 -9.59 73.05
C SER A 250 -19.70 -8.84 74.18
N ARG A 251 -19.83 -7.51 74.06
CA ARG A 251 -20.56 -6.66 75.01
C ARG A 251 -22.08 -6.82 74.88
N LEU A 252 -22.59 -7.08 73.68
CA LEU A 252 -24.01 -7.42 73.47
C LEU A 252 -24.33 -8.77 74.12
N GLU A 253 -23.54 -9.82 73.81
CA GLU A 253 -23.72 -11.16 74.35
C GLU A 253 -23.72 -11.15 75.90
N ALA A 254 -22.79 -10.42 76.54
CA ALA A 254 -22.78 -10.24 77.99
C ALA A 254 -23.97 -9.43 78.56
N MET A 255 -24.55 -8.50 77.79
CA MET A 255 -25.77 -7.78 78.19
C MET A 255 -27.02 -8.64 78.05
N GLU A 256 -27.05 -9.57 77.09
CA GLU A 256 -28.12 -10.56 76.95
C GLU A 256 -28.12 -11.57 78.12
N GLU A 257 -26.94 -12.06 78.53
CA GLU A 257 -26.80 -12.89 79.75
C GLU A 257 -27.32 -12.17 81.00
N GLN A 258 -26.99 -10.87 81.18
CA GLN A 258 -27.49 -10.07 82.30
C GLN A 258 -29.01 -9.84 82.24
N ARG A 259 -29.57 -9.59 81.04
CA ARG A 259 -31.02 -9.48 80.82
C ARG A 259 -31.73 -10.76 81.25
N ASP A 260 -31.21 -11.91 80.83
CA ASP A 260 -31.87 -13.21 81.04
C ASP A 260 -31.75 -13.67 82.50
N ALA A 261 -30.61 -13.43 83.15
CA ALA A 261 -30.47 -13.58 84.60
C ALA A 261 -31.43 -12.64 85.37
N GLY A 262 -31.57 -11.39 84.93
CA GLY A 262 -32.52 -10.42 85.48
C GLY A 262 -33.99 -10.82 85.24
N GLU A 263 -34.31 -11.56 84.19
CA GLU A 263 -35.63 -12.13 83.97
C GLU A 263 -35.90 -13.36 84.83
N ALA A 264 -34.95 -14.27 84.95
CA ALA A 264 -35.05 -15.42 85.85
C ALA A 264 -35.30 -14.98 87.30
N ASN A 265 -34.56 -13.96 87.78
CA ASN A 265 -34.76 -13.40 89.11
C ASN A 265 -36.16 -12.74 89.26
N ARG A 266 -36.64 -11.97 88.26
CA ARG A 266 -38.00 -11.41 88.27
C ARG A 266 -39.08 -12.51 88.35
N LYS A 267 -38.91 -13.63 87.63
CA LYS A 267 -39.82 -14.78 87.67
C LYS A 267 -39.86 -15.44 89.05
N LEU A 268 -38.71 -15.65 89.68
CA LEU A 268 -38.61 -16.18 91.05
C LEU A 268 -39.25 -15.25 92.09
N MET A 269 -39.02 -13.93 91.98
CA MET A 269 -39.63 -12.95 92.88
C MET A 269 -41.16 -12.88 92.71
N ALA A 270 -41.67 -12.95 91.48
CA ALA A 270 -43.12 -13.00 91.21
C ALA A 270 -43.77 -14.27 91.78
N GLN A 271 -43.14 -15.43 91.64
CA GLN A 271 -43.57 -16.67 92.29
C GLN A 271 -43.61 -16.51 93.81
N ARG A 272 -42.56 -15.94 94.42
CA ARG A 272 -42.49 -15.75 95.87
C ARG A 272 -43.53 -14.75 96.40
N ILE A 273 -43.89 -13.72 95.63
CA ILE A 273 -45.00 -12.82 95.97
C ILE A 273 -46.32 -13.59 95.98
N SER A 274 -46.60 -14.38 94.94
CA SER A 274 -47.83 -15.18 94.85
C SER A 274 -47.97 -16.23 95.97
N GLU A 275 -46.85 -16.85 96.39
CA GLU A 275 -46.81 -17.72 97.57
C GLU A 275 -47.22 -16.98 98.86
N LEU A 276 -46.75 -15.74 99.04
CA LEU A 276 -47.04 -14.91 100.22
C LEU A 276 -48.48 -14.37 100.19
N GLU A 277 -49.00 -14.00 99.02
CA GLU A 277 -50.42 -13.62 98.85
C GLU A 277 -51.36 -14.79 99.18
N SER A 278 -50.99 -16.01 98.78
CA SER A 278 -51.71 -17.24 99.14
C SER A 278 -51.68 -17.51 100.66
N GLN A 279 -50.53 -17.31 101.31
CA GLN A 279 -50.40 -17.45 102.76
C GLN A 279 -51.22 -16.38 103.52
N ILE A 280 -51.16 -15.12 103.10
CA ILE A 280 -51.92 -14.01 103.70
C ILE A 280 -53.43 -14.25 103.54
N THR A 281 -53.88 -14.73 102.38
CA THR A 281 -55.31 -15.01 102.16
C THR A 281 -55.81 -16.19 103.00
N SER A 282 -55.00 -17.25 103.21
CA SER A 282 -55.31 -18.32 104.19
C SER A 282 -55.46 -17.76 105.61
N GLN A 283 -54.46 -16.99 106.08
CA GLN A 283 -54.48 -16.40 107.42
C GLN A 283 -55.66 -15.45 107.63
N LEU A 284 -56.09 -14.71 106.60
CA LEU A 284 -57.29 -13.86 106.67
C LEU A 284 -58.58 -14.68 106.76
N MET A 285 -58.65 -15.88 106.19
CA MET A 285 -59.78 -16.80 106.40
C MET A 285 -59.77 -17.36 107.83
N GLU A 286 -58.63 -17.83 108.33
CA GLU A 286 -58.46 -18.31 109.71
C GLU A 286 -58.83 -17.22 110.75
N ILE A 287 -58.43 -15.97 110.52
CA ILE A 287 -58.81 -14.81 111.36
C ILE A 287 -60.32 -14.53 111.28
N LYS A 288 -60.96 -14.73 110.13
CA LYS A 288 -62.41 -14.55 109.97
C LYS A 288 -63.20 -15.65 110.70
N GLU A 289 -62.77 -16.90 110.59
CA GLU A 289 -63.39 -18.04 111.27
C GLU A 289 -63.26 -17.93 112.80
N THR A 290 -62.05 -17.67 113.31
CA THR A 290 -61.82 -17.46 114.74
C THR A 290 -62.60 -16.28 115.32
N ARG A 291 -62.75 -15.17 114.57
CA ARG A 291 -63.65 -14.07 114.95
C ARG A 291 -65.12 -14.49 115.02
N SER A 292 -65.62 -15.25 114.04
CA SER A 292 -67.01 -15.72 114.05
C SER A 292 -67.30 -16.67 115.23
N SER A 293 -66.34 -17.53 115.58
CA SER A 293 -66.39 -18.38 116.77
C SER A 293 -66.36 -17.55 118.06
N LEU A 294 -65.54 -16.49 118.13
CA LEU A 294 -65.53 -15.57 119.27
C LEU A 294 -66.86 -14.84 119.45
N GLU A 295 -67.51 -14.39 118.37
CA GLU A 295 -68.84 -13.80 118.42
C GLU A 295 -69.90 -14.80 118.94
N GLU A 296 -69.87 -16.05 118.48
CA GLU A 296 -70.80 -17.09 118.95
C GLU A 296 -70.57 -17.42 120.43
N ASN A 297 -69.33 -17.55 120.86
CA ASN A 297 -68.98 -17.73 122.28
C ASN A 297 -69.43 -16.53 123.12
N THR A 298 -69.33 -15.29 122.60
CA THR A 298 -69.83 -14.08 123.28
C THR A 298 -71.36 -14.12 123.42
N ARG A 299 -72.09 -14.48 122.34
CA ARG A 299 -73.55 -14.66 122.38
C ARG A 299 -73.97 -15.76 123.38
N MET A 300 -73.17 -16.82 123.50
CA MET A 300 -73.38 -17.88 124.49
C MET A 300 -73.08 -17.44 125.93
N LEU A 301 -72.09 -16.58 126.14
CA LEU A 301 -71.79 -15.98 127.44
C LEU A 301 -72.94 -15.08 127.92
N SER A 302 -73.44 -14.16 127.09
CA SER A 302 -74.55 -13.27 127.49
C SER A 302 -75.82 -14.04 127.83
N ARG A 303 -76.15 -15.11 127.08
CA ARG A 303 -77.25 -16.03 127.44
C ARG A 303 -77.04 -16.72 128.80
N LYS A 304 -75.79 -16.94 129.22
CA LYS A 304 -75.46 -17.51 130.54
C LYS A 304 -75.52 -16.46 131.65
N GLU A 305 -75.18 -15.20 131.36
CA GLU A 305 -75.34 -14.06 132.27
C GLU A 305 -76.82 -13.77 132.52
N GLU A 306 -77.68 -13.80 131.49
CA GLU A 306 -79.15 -13.71 131.61
C GLU A 306 -79.74 -14.86 132.47
N GLN A 307 -79.26 -16.09 132.27
CA GLN A 307 -79.65 -17.25 133.09
C GLN A 307 -79.19 -17.10 134.55
N LEU A 308 -78.03 -16.47 134.79
CA LEU A 308 -77.52 -16.22 136.13
C LEU A 308 -78.29 -15.09 136.84
N MET A 309 -78.63 -14.00 136.14
CA MET A 309 -79.48 -12.92 136.68
C MET A 309 -80.89 -13.41 137.04
N THR A 310 -81.50 -14.26 136.22
CA THR A 310 -82.83 -14.82 136.53
C THR A 310 -82.80 -15.78 137.73
N ILE A 311 -81.72 -16.56 137.90
CA ILE A 311 -81.50 -17.35 139.12
C ILE A 311 -81.33 -16.43 140.35
N GLN A 312 -80.50 -15.39 140.27
CA GLN A 312 -80.31 -14.43 141.37
C GLN A 312 -81.62 -13.71 141.77
N ALA A 313 -82.45 -13.33 140.80
CA ALA A 313 -83.77 -12.76 141.07
C ALA A 313 -84.69 -13.74 141.82
N SER A 314 -84.67 -15.03 141.44
CA SER A 314 -85.44 -16.07 142.15
C SER A 314 -84.92 -16.31 143.58
N GLU A 315 -83.61 -16.29 143.80
CA GLU A 315 -83.02 -16.39 145.14
C GLU A 315 -83.44 -15.20 146.02
N GLN A 316 -83.45 -13.99 145.47
CA GLN A 316 -83.87 -12.78 146.19
C GLN A 316 -85.38 -12.78 146.52
N SER A 317 -86.23 -13.39 145.67
CA SER A 317 -87.65 -13.63 145.99
C SER A 317 -87.78 -14.54 147.22
N LEU A 318 -87.13 -15.71 147.19
CA LEU A 318 -87.17 -16.69 148.30
C LEU A 318 -86.63 -16.11 149.62
N ARG A 319 -85.60 -15.25 149.55
CA ARG A 319 -85.09 -14.49 150.71
C ARG A 319 -86.14 -13.51 151.27
N SER A 320 -86.96 -12.89 150.40
CA SER A 320 -88.04 -11.97 150.82
C SER A 320 -89.24 -12.71 151.42
N GLU A 321 -89.60 -13.88 150.87
CA GLU A 321 -90.66 -14.75 151.38
C GLU A 321 -90.30 -15.29 152.79
N LEU A 322 -89.03 -15.67 152.99
CA LEU A 322 -88.50 -16.04 154.30
C LEU A 322 -88.59 -14.89 155.32
N ALA A 323 -88.32 -13.66 154.90
CA ALA A 323 -88.45 -12.47 155.76
C ALA A 323 -89.91 -12.18 156.14
N ALA A 324 -90.85 -12.35 155.20
CA ALA A 324 -92.29 -12.20 155.45
C ALA A 324 -92.81 -13.24 156.46
N ALA A 325 -92.42 -14.51 156.32
CA ALA A 325 -92.75 -15.56 157.28
C ALA A 325 -92.24 -15.24 158.69
N GLN A 326 -91.03 -14.65 158.81
CA GLN A 326 -90.51 -14.18 160.10
C GLN A 326 -91.28 -12.97 160.67
N SER A 327 -91.98 -12.16 159.86
CA SER A 327 -92.84 -11.08 160.40
C SER A 327 -94.11 -11.65 161.04
N SER A 328 -94.79 -12.56 160.35
CA SER A 328 -96.02 -13.21 160.84
C SER A 328 -95.83 -13.89 162.20
N ILE A 329 -94.68 -14.54 162.41
CA ILE A 329 -94.33 -15.16 163.71
C ILE A 329 -94.17 -14.10 164.83
N ARG A 330 -93.71 -12.89 164.52
CA ARG A 330 -93.61 -11.78 165.49
C ARG A 330 -94.97 -11.16 165.78
N GLU A 331 -95.87 -11.11 164.80
CA GLU A 331 -97.24 -10.62 164.96
C GLU A 331 -98.10 -11.55 165.82
N SER A 332 -97.99 -12.86 165.62
CA SER A 332 -98.67 -13.86 166.48
C SER A 332 -98.25 -13.77 167.96
N ARG A 333 -97.01 -13.33 168.25
CA ARG A 333 -96.59 -13.01 169.63
C ARG A 333 -97.22 -11.72 170.17
N ARG A 334 -97.29 -10.66 169.36
CA ARG A 334 -97.91 -9.37 169.76
C ARG A 334 -99.38 -9.53 170.16
N ALA A 335 -100.10 -10.44 169.51
CA ALA A 335 -101.50 -10.76 169.82
C ALA A 335 -101.69 -11.40 171.22
N LEU A 336 -100.68 -12.14 171.71
CA LEU A 336 -100.69 -12.73 173.04
C LEU A 336 -100.58 -11.62 174.10
N ASP A 337 -99.56 -10.77 173.98
CA ASP A 337 -99.32 -9.66 174.90
C ASP A 337 -100.47 -8.63 174.96
N THR A 338 -101.33 -8.54 173.94
CA THR A 338 -102.43 -7.55 173.94
C THR A 338 -103.52 -7.87 174.95
N GLY A 339 -103.81 -9.15 175.21
CA GLY A 339 -104.81 -9.55 176.21
C GLY A 339 -104.40 -9.16 177.64
N GLU A 340 -103.10 -9.21 177.94
CA GLU A 340 -102.53 -8.86 179.25
C GLU A 340 -102.54 -7.35 179.55
N ARG A 341 -102.76 -6.50 178.54
CA ARG A 341 -102.72 -5.04 178.68
C ARG A 341 -104.09 -4.41 178.87
N GLU A 342 -105.18 -5.11 178.57
CA GLU A 342 -106.54 -4.57 178.75
C GLU A 342 -106.95 -4.51 180.23
N THR A 343 -106.45 -5.45 181.04
CA THR A 343 -106.52 -5.45 182.51
C THR A 343 -105.73 -4.31 183.18
N LEU A 344 -104.90 -3.56 182.44
CA LEU A 344 -104.14 -2.41 182.94
C LEU A 344 -104.75 -1.05 182.54
N LYS A 345 -105.43 -0.94 181.39
CA LYS A 345 -105.99 0.34 180.87
C LYS A 345 -106.91 1.07 181.86
N LEU A 346 -107.61 0.34 182.73
CA LEU A 346 -108.47 0.90 183.80
C LEU A 346 -107.70 1.71 184.86
N ARG A 347 -106.36 1.77 184.82
CA ARG A 347 -105.54 2.65 185.67
C ARG A 347 -105.06 3.94 184.96
N ASP A 348 -105.12 4.02 183.64
CA ASP A 348 -104.49 5.12 182.88
C ASP A 348 -105.33 6.41 182.79
N GLU A 349 -106.62 6.36 183.13
CA GLU A 349 -107.52 7.53 183.09
C GLU A 349 -107.06 8.66 184.04
N LEU A 350 -106.41 8.30 185.15
CA LEU A 350 -105.99 9.24 186.20
C LEU A 350 -104.84 10.17 185.76
N THR A 351 -103.93 9.71 184.90
CA THR A 351 -102.69 10.43 184.55
C THR A 351 -102.89 11.50 183.47
N SER A 352 -104.14 11.74 183.07
CA SER A 352 -104.55 12.70 182.03
C SER A 352 -103.99 14.13 182.23
N ALA A 353 -103.78 14.54 183.49
CA ALA A 353 -103.37 15.91 183.85
C ALA A 353 -102.01 16.38 183.28
N VAL A 354 -101.07 15.47 183.02
CA VAL A 354 -99.67 15.85 182.70
C VAL A 354 -99.50 16.38 181.26
N ARG A 355 -100.39 15.99 180.33
CA ARG A 355 -100.25 16.28 178.89
C ARG A 355 -100.26 17.78 178.54
N ASN A 356 -100.80 18.65 179.40
CA ASN A 356 -100.93 20.07 179.12
C ASN A 356 -99.61 20.86 179.09
N ILE A 357 -98.55 20.37 179.75
CA ILE A 357 -97.25 21.08 179.81
C ILE A 357 -96.48 20.93 178.48
N GLN A 358 -96.62 19.80 177.80
CA GLN A 358 -95.82 19.45 176.60
C GLN A 358 -96.20 20.24 175.34
N ARG A 359 -97.33 20.97 175.34
CA ARG A 359 -97.85 21.65 174.14
C ARG A 359 -97.09 22.93 173.79
N LEU A 360 -96.69 23.72 174.79
CA LEU A 360 -96.06 25.04 174.56
C LEU A 360 -94.60 24.98 174.09
N THR A 361 -93.94 23.83 174.25
CA THR A 361 -92.54 23.64 173.83
C THR A 361 -92.40 23.39 172.32
N ALA A 362 -93.45 22.92 171.65
CA ALA A 362 -93.39 22.54 170.24
C ALA A 362 -93.50 23.73 169.26
N GLU A 363 -94.19 24.81 169.66
CA GLU A 363 -94.50 25.94 168.77
C GLU A 363 -93.27 26.84 168.49
N LEU A 364 -92.23 26.79 169.33
CA LEU A 364 -90.97 27.52 169.15
C LEU A 364 -90.07 26.90 168.07
N HIS A 365 -89.90 25.58 168.12
CA HIS A 365 -88.91 24.83 167.34
C HIS A 365 -89.11 24.96 165.83
N ASN A 366 -90.37 24.90 165.37
CA ASN A 366 -90.76 25.00 163.96
C ASN A 366 -90.26 26.30 163.29
N THR A 367 -90.07 27.39 164.05
CA THR A 367 -89.63 28.68 163.50
C THR A 367 -88.13 28.77 163.25
N GLU A 368 -87.35 27.82 163.77
CA GLU A 368 -85.90 27.75 163.57
C GLU A 368 -85.55 26.97 162.28
N ASP A 369 -86.29 25.89 161.99
CA ASP A 369 -86.10 25.03 160.81
C ASP A 369 -86.34 25.77 159.47
N ASP A 370 -87.43 26.55 159.38
CA ASP A 370 -87.79 27.34 158.18
C ASP A 370 -86.66 28.29 157.75
N ARG A 371 -85.89 28.81 158.72
CA ARG A 371 -84.77 29.74 158.47
C ARG A 371 -83.58 29.02 157.81
N GLU A 372 -83.30 27.76 158.17
CA GLU A 372 -82.16 27.02 157.63
C GLU A 372 -82.44 26.45 156.23
N ALA A 373 -83.69 26.07 155.96
CA ALA A 373 -84.16 25.64 154.65
C ALA A 373 -84.02 26.71 153.56
N LEU A 374 -84.22 28.00 153.90
CA LEU A 374 -84.02 29.11 152.96
C LEU A 374 -82.54 29.36 152.65
N LYS A 375 -81.64 29.16 153.62
CA LYS A 375 -80.20 29.36 153.46
C LYS A 375 -79.58 28.34 152.50
N THR A 376 -79.83 27.05 152.73
CA THR A 376 -79.33 25.97 151.87
C THR A 376 -79.76 26.12 150.41
N ARG A 377 -80.94 26.69 150.16
CA ARG A 377 -81.43 26.96 148.81
C ARG A 377 -80.66 28.08 148.09
N ALA A 378 -80.16 29.08 148.81
CA ALA A 378 -79.35 30.16 148.22
C ALA A 378 -77.95 29.66 147.81
N ASP A 379 -77.29 28.87 148.67
CA ASP A 379 -75.97 28.29 148.42
C ASP A 379 -76.00 27.37 147.16
N GLY A 380 -77.12 26.67 146.93
CA GLY A 380 -77.35 25.87 145.72
C GLY A 380 -77.36 26.70 144.43
N TYR A 381 -78.02 27.86 144.41
CA TYR A 381 -78.05 28.73 143.22
C TYR A 381 -76.69 29.37 142.91
N LEU A 382 -75.91 29.74 143.93
CA LEU A 382 -74.53 30.22 143.75
C LEU A 382 -73.62 29.14 143.15
N THR A 383 -73.77 27.89 143.60
CA THR A 383 -73.00 26.75 143.10
C THR A 383 -73.31 26.45 141.63
N GLU A 384 -74.58 26.56 141.22
CA GLU A 384 -74.98 26.37 139.82
C GLU A 384 -74.50 27.52 138.92
N LEU A 385 -74.55 28.78 139.37
CA LEU A 385 -73.98 29.92 138.63
C LEU A 385 -72.48 29.70 138.33
N ALA A 386 -71.69 29.35 139.34
CA ALA A 386 -70.26 29.07 139.18
C ALA A 386 -69.97 27.84 138.28
N ARG A 387 -70.96 26.95 138.07
CA ARG A 387 -70.87 25.84 137.09
C ARG A 387 -71.17 26.32 135.67
N GLN A 388 -72.16 27.19 135.49
CA GLN A 388 -72.51 27.78 134.19
C GLN A 388 -71.43 28.73 133.69
N GLU A 389 -70.81 29.51 134.57
CA GLU A 389 -69.67 30.38 134.22
C GLU A 389 -68.50 29.57 133.65
N ARG A 390 -68.09 28.48 134.31
CA ARG A 390 -67.04 27.57 133.81
C ARG A 390 -67.38 26.96 132.45
N LEU A 391 -68.64 26.56 132.25
CA LEU A 391 -69.11 26.02 130.98
C LEU A 391 -69.05 27.07 129.86
N LEU A 392 -69.40 28.33 130.12
CA LEU A 392 -69.25 29.43 129.16
C LEU A 392 -67.77 29.70 128.84
N ASP A 393 -66.91 29.63 129.84
CA ASP A 393 -65.45 29.77 129.74
C ASP A 393 -64.83 28.64 128.87
N GLU A 394 -65.31 27.40 129.04
CA GLU A 394 -64.97 26.24 128.21
C GLU A 394 -65.46 26.42 126.77
N ARG A 395 -66.72 26.84 126.56
CA ARG A 395 -67.26 27.13 125.21
C ARG A 395 -66.54 28.30 124.52
N ALA A 396 -66.05 29.29 125.26
CA ALA A 396 -65.24 30.37 124.69
C ALA A 396 -63.89 29.84 124.19
N ARG A 397 -63.20 29.00 124.98
CA ARG A 397 -61.94 28.36 124.58
C ARG A 397 -62.13 27.42 123.38
N GLU A 398 -63.20 26.63 123.36
CA GLU A 398 -63.57 25.79 122.20
C GLU A 398 -63.83 26.63 120.94
N ARG A 399 -64.60 27.72 121.05
CA ARG A 399 -64.87 28.64 119.93
C ARG A 399 -63.58 29.21 119.36
N ASP A 400 -62.67 29.66 120.21
CA ASP A 400 -61.43 30.31 119.77
C ASP A 400 -60.46 29.30 119.14
N LEU A 401 -60.37 28.09 119.69
CA LEU A 401 -59.66 26.96 119.08
C LEU A 401 -60.25 26.58 117.72
N LEU A 402 -61.58 26.49 117.58
CA LEU A 402 -62.25 26.23 116.31
C LEU A 402 -62.01 27.36 115.29
N ALA A 403 -61.94 28.62 115.74
CA ALA A 403 -61.62 29.77 114.90
C ALA A 403 -60.14 29.82 114.47
N GLU A 404 -59.23 29.20 115.21
CA GLU A 404 -57.83 28.98 114.80
C GLU A 404 -57.73 27.82 113.81
N GLN A 405 -58.40 26.70 114.06
CA GLN A 405 -58.47 25.56 113.14
C GLN A 405 -59.09 25.96 111.78
N ALA A 406 -60.14 26.79 111.79
CA ALA A 406 -60.76 27.31 110.58
C ALA A 406 -59.83 28.25 109.78
N ARG A 407 -58.95 29.02 110.45
CA ARG A 407 -57.94 29.86 109.78
C ARG A 407 -56.83 29.01 109.16
N ALA A 408 -56.26 28.07 109.93
CA ALA A 408 -55.26 27.14 109.41
C ALA A 408 -55.78 26.35 108.19
N ALA A 409 -57.02 25.84 108.25
CA ALA A 409 -57.64 25.15 107.13
C ALA A 409 -57.90 26.05 105.90
N ALA A 410 -58.13 27.36 106.10
CA ALA A 410 -58.25 28.32 105.01
C ALA A 410 -56.89 28.64 104.36
N GLU A 411 -55.84 28.81 105.16
CA GLU A 411 -54.45 29.01 104.71
C GLU A 411 -53.94 27.78 103.94
N ASP A 412 -54.15 26.55 104.46
CA ASP A 412 -53.89 25.30 103.74
C ASP A 412 -54.66 25.25 102.41
N ALA A 413 -55.94 25.63 102.41
CA ALA A 413 -56.75 25.66 101.19
C ALA A 413 -56.29 26.73 100.17
N GLU A 414 -55.55 27.77 100.57
CA GLU A 414 -54.90 28.72 99.66
C GLU A 414 -53.58 28.17 99.13
N VAL A 415 -52.77 27.52 99.97
CA VAL A 415 -51.55 26.81 99.53
C VAL A 415 -51.88 25.70 98.53
N TRP A 416 -52.95 24.94 98.75
CA TRP A 416 -53.41 23.92 97.79
C TRP A 416 -53.97 24.52 96.49
N ARG A 417 -54.66 25.67 96.55
CA ARG A 417 -55.12 26.38 95.34
C ARG A 417 -53.96 26.92 94.51
N ALA A 418 -52.95 27.52 95.15
CA ALA A 418 -51.74 27.99 94.48
C ALA A 418 -50.98 26.82 93.81
N ARG A 419 -50.75 25.72 94.54
CA ARG A 419 -50.13 24.50 94.00
C ARG A 419 -50.93 23.91 92.83
N TRP A 420 -52.26 23.97 92.87
CA TRP A 420 -53.10 23.55 91.76
C TRP A 420 -52.89 24.44 90.54
N THR A 421 -52.92 25.77 90.68
CA THR A 421 -52.70 26.69 89.54
C THR A 421 -51.29 26.59 88.95
N ASP A 422 -50.28 26.34 89.79
CA ASP A 422 -48.90 26.10 89.34
C ASP A 422 -48.80 24.77 88.57
N ALA A 423 -49.47 23.71 89.04
CA ALA A 423 -49.54 22.43 88.34
C ALA A 423 -50.35 22.51 87.02
N GLU A 424 -51.43 23.29 87.01
CA GLU A 424 -52.30 23.48 85.83
C GLU A 424 -51.60 24.32 84.74
N THR A 425 -50.87 25.37 85.12
CA THR A 425 -50.03 26.14 84.18
C THR A 425 -48.82 25.34 83.69
N ALA A 426 -48.17 24.55 84.55
CA ALA A 426 -47.13 23.61 84.13
C ALA A 426 -47.66 22.55 83.15
N ALA A 427 -48.85 22.01 83.39
CA ALA A 427 -49.50 21.06 82.49
C ALA A 427 -49.91 21.69 81.15
N ALA A 428 -50.36 22.95 81.14
CA ALA A 428 -50.65 23.69 79.92
C ALA A 428 -49.38 23.93 79.08
N ASN A 429 -48.28 24.34 79.72
CA ASN A 429 -46.99 24.51 79.06
C ASN A 429 -46.43 23.19 78.51
N ALA A 430 -46.56 22.08 79.26
CA ALA A 430 -46.14 20.76 78.81
C ALA A 430 -46.95 20.25 77.59
N ARG A 431 -48.26 20.56 77.52
CA ARG A 431 -49.08 20.28 76.34
C ARG A 431 -48.64 21.09 75.13
N LEU A 432 -48.46 22.40 75.29
CA LEU A 432 -47.99 23.27 74.19
C LEU A 432 -46.63 22.80 73.64
N GLN A 433 -45.69 22.44 74.51
CA GLN A 433 -44.42 21.84 74.08
C GLN A 433 -44.60 20.48 73.39
N SER A 434 -45.55 19.65 73.82
CA SER A 434 -45.88 18.39 73.14
C SER A 434 -46.46 18.63 71.74
N ASP A 435 -47.31 19.64 71.57
CA ASP A 435 -47.93 19.99 70.30
C ASP A 435 -46.88 20.58 69.32
N GLU A 436 -45.99 21.45 69.82
CA GLU A 436 -44.82 21.95 69.07
C GLU A 436 -43.90 20.80 68.61
N ARG A 437 -43.63 19.83 69.49
CA ARG A 437 -42.83 18.64 69.15
C ARG A 437 -43.54 17.72 68.16
N SER A 438 -44.86 17.59 68.21
CA SER A 438 -45.60 16.84 67.18
C SER A 438 -45.47 17.52 65.82
N ALA A 439 -45.67 18.84 65.76
CA ALA A 439 -45.52 19.61 64.52
C ALA A 439 -44.07 19.63 63.98
N GLU A 440 -43.06 19.51 64.85
CA GLU A 440 -41.66 19.28 64.46
C GLU A 440 -41.48 17.88 63.85
N VAL A 441 -41.99 16.83 64.51
CA VAL A 441 -41.93 15.45 64.02
C VAL A 441 -42.66 15.28 62.68
N ASP A 442 -43.81 15.90 62.50
CA ASP A 442 -44.58 15.79 61.25
C ASP A 442 -43.89 16.49 60.07
N ARG A 443 -43.29 17.67 60.28
CA ARG A 443 -42.41 18.31 59.26
C ARG A 443 -41.19 17.46 58.92
N LEU A 444 -40.60 16.77 59.91
CA LEU A 444 -39.47 15.87 59.70
C LEU A 444 -39.91 14.60 58.94
N ARG A 445 -41.14 14.10 59.15
CA ARG A 445 -41.74 13.03 58.33
C ARG A 445 -41.94 13.48 56.88
N ASP A 446 -42.58 14.63 56.64
CA ASP A 446 -42.77 15.18 55.28
C ASP A 446 -41.42 15.32 54.54
N THR A 447 -40.40 15.80 55.26
CA THR A 447 -39.04 15.96 54.72
C THR A 447 -38.38 14.61 54.42
N LEU A 448 -38.57 13.60 55.29
CA LEU A 448 -38.05 12.24 55.10
C LEU A 448 -38.76 11.54 53.93
N GLU A 449 -40.08 11.62 53.84
CA GLU A 449 -40.85 11.05 52.73
C GLU A 449 -40.48 11.68 51.38
N GLY A 450 -40.25 13.00 51.35
CA GLY A 450 -39.69 13.68 50.17
C GLY A 450 -38.31 13.14 49.78
N LYS A 451 -37.44 12.86 50.76
CA LYS A 451 -36.10 12.28 50.51
C LYS A 451 -36.15 10.81 50.10
N ASP A 452 -37.07 10.01 50.64
CA ASP A 452 -37.30 8.64 50.17
C ASP A 452 -37.88 8.62 48.75
N GLN A 453 -38.76 9.55 48.39
CA GLN A 453 -39.24 9.70 47.01
C GLN A 453 -38.11 10.09 46.04
N GLU A 454 -37.24 11.04 46.40
CA GLU A 454 -36.03 11.36 45.63
C GLU A 454 -35.11 10.13 45.49
N LEU A 455 -34.89 9.38 46.58
CA LEU A 455 -34.03 8.21 46.62
C LEU A 455 -34.59 7.03 45.79
N MET A 456 -35.91 6.83 45.78
CA MET A 456 -36.57 5.87 44.88
C MET A 456 -36.49 6.30 43.42
N GLN A 457 -36.63 7.59 43.11
CA GLN A 457 -36.39 8.12 41.76
C GLN A 457 -34.95 7.88 41.32
N CYS A 458 -33.96 8.13 42.20
CA CYS A 458 -32.55 7.87 41.93
C CYS A 458 -32.27 6.38 41.70
N LYS A 459 -32.82 5.47 42.51
CA LYS A 459 -32.77 4.01 42.28
C LYS A 459 -33.38 3.61 40.93
N SER A 460 -34.50 4.21 40.54
CA SER A 460 -35.12 3.95 39.23
C SER A 460 -34.28 4.45 38.06
N ALA A 461 -33.52 5.53 38.24
CA ALA A 461 -32.62 6.07 37.22
C ALA A 461 -31.34 5.25 37.12
N LEU A 462 -30.75 4.86 38.25
CA LEU A 462 -29.62 3.96 38.35
C LEU A 462 -29.92 2.61 37.68
N SER A 463 -31.03 1.95 38.04
CA SER A 463 -31.41 0.65 37.45
C SER A 463 -31.65 0.72 35.93
N ARG A 464 -32.17 1.84 35.42
CA ARG A 464 -32.25 2.09 33.96
C ARG A 464 -30.88 2.27 33.32
N ALA A 465 -29.96 2.98 33.98
CA ALA A 465 -28.59 3.15 33.50
C ALA A 465 -27.80 1.84 33.54
N GLU A 466 -27.94 1.03 34.59
CA GLU A 466 -27.37 -0.32 34.71
C GLU A 466 -27.87 -1.23 33.59
N LEU A 467 -29.20 -1.25 33.33
CA LEU A 467 -29.78 -2.00 32.22
C LEU A 467 -29.28 -1.50 30.86
N GLN A 468 -29.07 -0.20 30.69
CA GLN A 468 -28.50 0.38 29.47
C GLN A 468 -27.02 -0.02 29.29
N VAL A 469 -26.23 0.00 30.36
CA VAL A 469 -24.83 -0.47 30.37
C VAL A 469 -24.77 -1.97 30.07
N GLN A 470 -25.67 -2.78 30.63
CA GLN A 470 -25.73 -4.23 30.38
C GLN A 470 -26.09 -4.53 28.92
N ASN A 471 -27.08 -3.84 28.35
CA ASN A 471 -27.43 -3.95 26.93
C ASN A 471 -26.29 -3.51 26.00
N LEU A 472 -25.59 -2.41 26.33
CA LEU A 472 -24.42 -1.95 25.57
C LEU A 472 -23.25 -2.94 25.69
N GLY A 473 -23.04 -3.53 26.87
CA GLY A 473 -22.05 -4.57 27.11
C GLY A 473 -22.33 -5.82 26.27
N GLN A 474 -23.60 -6.26 26.21
CA GLN A 474 -24.00 -7.39 25.36
C GLN A 474 -23.81 -7.07 23.87
N GLN A 475 -24.26 -5.91 23.38
CA GLN A 475 -24.01 -5.50 21.99
C GLN A 475 -22.51 -5.40 21.66
N ASN A 476 -21.67 -5.04 22.63
CA ASN A 476 -20.23 -4.98 22.44
C ASN A 476 -19.57 -6.38 22.45
N ALA A 477 -20.11 -7.33 23.23
CA ALA A 477 -19.73 -8.73 23.18
C ALA A 477 -20.13 -9.36 21.82
N GLU A 478 -21.37 -9.18 21.36
CA GLU A 478 -21.85 -9.64 20.06
C GLU A 478 -20.99 -9.08 18.89
N ARG A 479 -20.59 -7.80 18.96
CA ARG A 479 -19.64 -7.20 18.00
C ARG A 479 -18.22 -7.77 18.12
N GLY A 480 -17.78 -8.09 19.34
CA GLY A 480 -16.49 -8.74 19.60
C GLY A 480 -16.43 -10.16 19.02
N GLU A 481 -17.49 -10.95 19.20
CA GLU A 481 -17.64 -12.28 18.61
C GLU A 481 -17.70 -12.21 17.09
N ALA A 482 -18.49 -11.30 16.52
CA ALA A 482 -18.54 -11.08 15.06
C ALA A 482 -17.17 -10.66 14.49
N ALA A 483 -16.42 -9.80 15.18
CA ALA A 483 -15.06 -9.44 14.80
C ALA A 483 -14.06 -10.59 14.97
N GLY A 484 -14.26 -11.47 15.96
CA GLY A 484 -13.49 -12.70 16.14
C GLY A 484 -13.71 -13.71 15.02
N LEU A 485 -14.97 -13.94 14.62
CA LEU A 485 -15.35 -14.78 13.48
C LEU A 485 -14.77 -14.23 12.17
N ALA A 486 -14.88 -12.93 11.92
CA ALA A 486 -14.30 -12.29 10.74
C ALA A 486 -12.76 -12.39 10.71
N ARG A 487 -12.07 -12.34 11.86
CA ARG A 487 -10.63 -12.60 11.95
C ARG A 487 -10.29 -14.05 11.64
N ALA A 488 -11.02 -15.01 12.19
CA ALA A 488 -10.82 -16.43 11.91
C ALA A 488 -11.08 -16.75 10.42
N GLU A 489 -12.04 -16.09 9.79
CA GLU A 489 -12.29 -16.20 8.34
C GLU A 489 -11.14 -15.59 7.52
N VAL A 490 -10.61 -14.43 7.91
CA VAL A 490 -9.42 -13.82 7.27
C VAL A 490 -8.17 -14.69 7.45
N GLU A 491 -7.97 -15.32 8.61
CA GLU A 491 -6.88 -16.27 8.84
C GLU A 491 -7.04 -17.55 8.01
N ALA A 492 -8.26 -18.10 7.94
CA ALA A 492 -8.58 -19.26 7.10
C ALA A 492 -8.32 -18.96 5.61
N LEU A 493 -8.83 -17.83 5.10
CA LEU A 493 -8.57 -17.37 3.73
C LEU A 493 -7.09 -17.09 3.48
N SER A 494 -6.35 -16.55 4.46
CA SER A 494 -4.90 -16.33 4.34
C SER A 494 -4.12 -17.65 4.30
N SER A 495 -4.56 -18.66 5.05
CA SER A 495 -3.99 -20.01 5.00
C SER A 495 -4.28 -20.70 3.66
N GLU A 496 -5.48 -20.51 3.11
CA GLU A 496 -5.87 -21.05 1.80
C GLU A 496 -5.14 -20.35 0.65
N VAL A 497 -4.99 -19.02 0.68
CA VAL A 497 -4.14 -18.27 -0.25
C VAL A 497 -2.69 -18.73 -0.18
N SER A 498 -2.18 -19.05 1.02
CA SER A 498 -0.83 -19.59 1.19
C SER A 498 -0.70 -21.01 0.61
N ARG A 499 -1.70 -21.88 0.85
CA ARG A 499 -1.78 -23.23 0.27
C ARG A 499 -1.88 -23.18 -1.26
N LEU A 500 -2.67 -22.26 -1.82
CA LEU A 500 -2.82 -22.06 -3.26
C LEU A 500 -1.54 -21.50 -3.90
N ARG A 501 -0.83 -20.59 -3.22
CA ARG A 501 0.52 -20.14 -3.66
C ARG A 501 1.52 -21.29 -3.67
N GLU A 502 1.51 -22.16 -2.66
CA GLU A 502 2.40 -23.32 -2.61
C GLU A 502 2.05 -24.34 -3.70
N VAL A 503 0.76 -24.62 -3.92
CA VAL A 503 0.28 -25.48 -5.02
C VAL A 503 0.63 -24.89 -6.39
N LEU A 504 0.52 -23.57 -6.56
CA LEU A 504 0.95 -22.87 -7.77
C LEU A 504 2.46 -23.04 -7.99
N GLY A 505 3.28 -22.80 -6.97
CA GLY A 505 4.73 -23.00 -7.05
C GLY A 505 5.12 -24.45 -7.38
N ARG A 506 4.42 -25.44 -6.80
CA ARG A 506 4.57 -26.86 -7.19
C ARG A 506 4.14 -27.12 -8.63
N ALA A 507 3.05 -26.50 -9.10
CA ALA A 507 2.57 -26.63 -10.47
C ALA A 507 3.50 -25.95 -11.49
N GLU A 508 4.10 -24.81 -11.15
CA GLU A 508 5.12 -24.13 -11.97
C GLU A 508 6.44 -24.92 -12.00
N ALA A 509 6.86 -25.50 -10.87
CA ALA A 509 8.01 -26.40 -10.82
C ALA A 509 7.77 -27.67 -11.66
N ALA A 510 6.56 -28.24 -11.63
CA ALA A 510 6.15 -29.36 -12.46
C ALA A 510 6.05 -28.96 -13.94
N ARG A 511 5.52 -27.77 -14.27
CA ARG A 511 5.48 -27.23 -15.63
C ARG A 511 6.90 -27.05 -16.18
N GLY A 512 7.80 -26.47 -15.39
CA GLY A 512 9.22 -26.34 -15.75
C GLY A 512 9.95 -27.67 -15.85
N ALA A 513 9.52 -28.71 -15.12
CA ALA A 513 10.01 -30.08 -15.29
C ALA A 513 9.52 -30.71 -16.60
N LEU A 514 8.22 -30.60 -16.90
CA LEU A 514 7.63 -31.05 -18.16
C LEU A 514 8.16 -30.27 -19.38
N GLU A 515 8.47 -28.98 -19.25
CA GLU A 515 9.17 -28.17 -20.26
C GLU A 515 10.58 -28.72 -20.50
N ARG A 516 11.32 -29.07 -19.44
CA ARG A 516 12.65 -29.71 -19.54
C ARG A 516 12.58 -31.11 -20.15
N GLU A 517 11.58 -31.92 -19.77
CA GLU A 517 11.33 -33.24 -20.37
C GLU A 517 10.89 -33.12 -21.84
N ALA A 518 10.08 -32.13 -22.20
CA ALA A 518 9.69 -31.88 -23.58
C ALA A 518 10.87 -31.40 -24.44
N VAL A 519 11.77 -30.57 -23.89
CA VAL A 519 13.04 -30.22 -24.54
C VAL A 519 13.93 -31.46 -24.69
N HIS A 520 14.07 -32.28 -23.65
CA HIS A 520 14.86 -33.52 -23.71
C HIS A 520 14.27 -34.54 -24.70
N ALA A 521 12.96 -34.72 -24.72
CA ALA A 521 12.25 -35.58 -25.67
C ALA A 521 12.35 -35.05 -27.10
N ARG A 522 12.32 -33.72 -27.29
CA ARG A 522 12.59 -33.09 -28.59
C ARG A 522 14.03 -33.32 -29.04
N VAL A 523 15.03 -33.16 -28.16
CA VAL A 523 16.44 -33.47 -28.49
C VAL A 523 16.60 -34.96 -28.81
N ALA A 524 16.00 -35.85 -28.02
CA ALA A 524 16.01 -37.29 -28.30
C ALA A 524 15.28 -37.65 -29.62
N ALA A 525 14.23 -36.90 -30.00
CA ALA A 525 13.55 -37.05 -31.28
C ALA A 525 14.36 -36.49 -32.46
N GLU A 526 15.09 -35.39 -32.29
CA GLU A 526 16.05 -34.86 -33.27
C GLU A 526 17.25 -35.83 -33.43
N GLU A 527 17.75 -36.41 -32.35
CA GLU A 527 18.74 -37.50 -32.39
C GLU A 527 18.19 -38.76 -33.06
N ALA A 528 16.93 -39.14 -32.78
CA ALA A 528 16.29 -40.28 -33.42
C ALA A 528 16.07 -40.02 -34.92
N ARG A 529 15.73 -38.80 -35.31
CA ARG A 529 15.69 -38.35 -36.72
C ARG A 529 17.07 -38.37 -37.37
N ALA A 530 18.12 -37.93 -36.68
CA ALA A 530 19.48 -37.99 -37.20
C ALA A 530 19.96 -39.44 -37.35
N LYS A 531 19.64 -40.33 -36.40
CA LYS A 531 19.89 -41.78 -36.48
C LYS A 531 19.04 -42.46 -37.56
N ALA A 532 17.80 -42.01 -37.78
CA ALA A 532 16.95 -42.48 -38.87
C ALA A 532 17.46 -42.01 -40.24
N ALA A 533 17.87 -40.74 -40.38
CA ALA A 533 18.46 -40.21 -41.61
C ALA A 533 19.83 -40.87 -41.91
N ALA A 534 20.62 -41.18 -40.88
CA ALA A 534 21.82 -42.00 -41.03
C ALA A 534 21.46 -43.44 -41.47
N ALA A 535 20.46 -44.08 -40.85
CA ALA A 535 19.99 -45.40 -41.26
C ALA A 535 19.32 -45.40 -42.66
N GLU A 536 18.72 -44.30 -43.10
CA GLU A 536 18.21 -44.08 -44.46
C GLU A 536 19.36 -43.86 -45.46
N ALA A 537 20.43 -43.18 -45.06
CA ALA A 537 21.66 -43.06 -45.86
C ALA A 537 22.40 -44.41 -45.95
N ASP A 538 22.51 -45.17 -44.86
CA ASP A 538 23.03 -46.54 -44.84
C ASP A 538 22.12 -47.48 -45.65
N ALA A 539 20.80 -47.31 -45.59
CA ALA A 539 19.85 -48.08 -46.40
C ALA A 539 19.89 -47.65 -47.88
N ALA A 540 20.18 -46.40 -48.19
CA ALA A 540 20.41 -45.92 -49.56
C ALA A 540 21.73 -46.46 -50.11
N ALA A 541 22.82 -46.42 -49.33
CA ALA A 541 24.09 -47.04 -49.67
C ALA A 541 23.98 -48.58 -49.75
N ALA A 542 23.12 -49.21 -48.94
CA ALA A 542 22.80 -50.64 -49.06
C ALA A 542 21.86 -50.94 -50.24
N GLN A 543 21.01 -49.99 -50.66
CA GLN A 543 20.22 -50.11 -51.89
C GLN A 543 21.05 -49.86 -53.14
N GLU A 544 22.05 -48.98 -53.09
CA GLU A 544 23.04 -48.73 -54.12
C GLU A 544 24.00 -49.91 -54.21
N SER A 545 24.51 -50.42 -53.08
CA SER A 545 25.24 -51.69 -53.02
C SER A 545 24.38 -52.86 -53.50
N ALA A 546 23.08 -52.90 -53.19
CA ALA A 546 22.14 -53.87 -53.77
C ALA A 546 21.69 -53.53 -55.20
N ALA A 547 22.03 -52.36 -55.75
CA ALA A 547 21.80 -52.01 -57.15
C ALA A 547 23.03 -52.43 -57.96
N VAL A 548 24.22 -52.16 -57.45
CA VAL A 548 25.52 -52.72 -57.89
C VAL A 548 25.52 -54.24 -57.77
N GLU A 549 24.96 -54.85 -56.73
CA GLU A 549 24.80 -56.31 -56.65
C GLU A 549 23.65 -56.83 -57.52
N ARG A 550 22.61 -56.04 -57.80
CA ARG A 550 21.66 -56.36 -58.89
C ARG A 550 22.28 -56.16 -60.27
N GLU A 551 23.31 -55.34 -60.40
CA GLU A 551 24.03 -55.08 -61.65
C GLU A 551 25.15 -56.11 -61.86
N ASN A 552 25.84 -56.52 -60.80
CA ASN A 552 26.71 -57.70 -60.74
C ASN A 552 25.87 -58.96 -60.93
N ALA A 553 24.64 -59.04 -60.41
CA ALA A 553 23.71 -60.11 -60.71
C ALA A 553 23.06 -59.98 -62.09
N ARG A 554 22.99 -58.79 -62.71
CA ARG A 554 22.63 -58.63 -64.14
C ARG A 554 23.82 -58.95 -65.04
N ASN A 555 25.05 -58.72 -64.61
CA ASN A 555 26.28 -59.05 -65.31
C ASN A 555 26.60 -60.54 -65.15
N ALA A 556 26.27 -61.14 -64.01
CA ALA A 556 26.29 -62.58 -63.77
C ALA A 556 25.07 -63.28 -64.38
N ASN A 557 23.90 -62.62 -64.48
CA ASN A 557 22.81 -63.10 -65.35
C ASN A 557 23.08 -62.82 -66.83
N PHE A 558 23.92 -61.85 -67.20
CA PHE A 558 24.35 -61.61 -68.58
C PHE A 558 25.47 -62.57 -68.94
N LEU A 559 26.34 -62.96 -68.01
CA LEU A 559 27.31 -64.04 -68.18
C LEU A 559 26.65 -65.42 -68.06
N LEU A 560 25.63 -65.61 -67.23
CA LEU A 560 24.76 -66.79 -67.28
C LEU A 560 23.82 -66.75 -68.48
N GLN A 561 23.50 -65.59 -69.05
CA GLN A 561 22.81 -65.48 -70.34
C GLN A 561 23.81 -65.69 -71.47
N ASN A 562 25.09 -65.36 -71.33
CA ASN A 562 26.13 -65.62 -72.32
C ASN A 562 26.66 -67.06 -72.23
N VAL A 563 26.52 -67.71 -71.08
CA VAL A 563 26.67 -69.16 -70.88
C VAL A 563 25.39 -69.87 -71.29
N LYS A 564 24.18 -69.33 -71.04
CA LYS A 564 22.93 -69.80 -71.64
C LYS A 564 22.77 -69.41 -73.11
N GLU A 565 23.62 -68.56 -73.66
CA GLU A 565 23.74 -68.26 -75.10
C GLU A 565 24.89 -69.06 -75.68
N LYS A 566 25.86 -69.53 -74.89
CA LYS A 566 26.76 -70.62 -75.32
C LYS A 566 26.13 -72.00 -75.14
N GLU A 567 25.13 -72.17 -74.27
CA GLU A 567 24.22 -73.31 -74.26
C GLU A 567 23.10 -73.10 -75.28
N ARG A 568 22.50 -71.91 -75.41
CA ARG A 568 21.47 -71.67 -76.43
C ARG A 568 22.10 -71.74 -77.80
N ASP A 569 23.33 -71.31 -78.00
CA ASP A 569 24.12 -71.54 -79.22
C ASP A 569 24.68 -72.97 -79.25
N ALA A 570 25.05 -73.66 -78.17
CA ALA A 570 25.18 -75.12 -78.28
C ALA A 570 23.86 -75.82 -78.67
N THR A 571 22.70 -75.17 -78.47
CA THR A 571 21.38 -75.56 -78.99
C THR A 571 20.93 -74.78 -80.23
N VAL A 572 21.71 -73.82 -80.78
CA VAL A 572 21.41 -72.96 -81.95
C VAL A 572 22.49 -73.17 -83.03
N GLU A 573 23.75 -73.34 -82.74
CA GLU A 573 24.55 -74.38 -83.43
C GLU A 573 23.81 -75.75 -83.46
N ALA A 574 22.77 -75.98 -82.63
CA ALA A 574 21.69 -76.98 -82.81
C ALA A 574 20.26 -76.53 -83.23
N GLN A 575 20.03 -75.27 -83.65
CA GLN A 575 18.74 -74.59 -84.02
C GLN A 575 18.87 -73.30 -84.92
N GLU A 576 20.04 -72.96 -85.46
CA GLU A 576 20.42 -72.86 -86.90
C GLU A 576 20.11 -74.17 -87.63
N ARG A 577 19.79 -75.20 -86.85
CA ARG A 577 18.86 -76.24 -87.18
C ARG A 577 17.29 -75.81 -87.02
N THR A 578 16.76 -74.51 -86.70
CA THR A 578 15.28 -73.90 -86.61
C THR A 578 14.53 -72.42 -86.19
N ASN A 579 14.84 -71.19 -85.53
CA ASN A 579 13.79 -70.17 -84.82
C ASN A 579 13.74 -68.49 -84.69
N GLU A 580 12.62 -67.69 -84.28
CA GLU A 580 12.36 -66.11 -84.13
C GLU A 580 11.28 -65.34 -83.07
N VAL A 581 11.09 -63.93 -82.87
CA VAL A 581 10.09 -63.06 -81.94
C VAL A 581 9.83 -61.40 -82.01
N MET A 582 8.85 -60.63 -81.32
CA MET A 582 8.48 -59.05 -81.30
C MET A 582 7.58 -58.26 -80.12
N ALA A 583 7.35 -56.84 -79.98
CA ALA A 583 6.50 -55.98 -78.91
C ALA A 583 6.10 -54.35 -79.02
N LEU A 584 5.25 -53.59 -78.15
CA LEU A 584 4.90 -52.01 -78.06
C LEU A 584 3.83 -51.28 -76.98
N ARG A 585 3.64 -49.88 -76.70
CA ARG A 585 2.53 -49.07 -75.86
C ARG A 585 2.55 -47.43 -75.47
N GLU A 586 1.56 -46.70 -74.71
CA GLU A 586 1.33 -45.13 -74.43
C GLU A 586 0.31 -44.42 -73.29
N ARG A 587 0.26 -43.04 -72.88
CA ARG A 587 -0.91 -42.09 -72.30
C ARG A 587 -0.77 -40.74 -71.29
N ALA A 588 -1.81 -39.85 -70.80
CA ALA A 588 -1.77 -38.51 -69.91
C ALA A 588 -3.10 -37.65 -69.30
N ILE A 589 -3.12 -36.57 -68.33
CA ILE A 589 -4.32 -35.64 -67.72
C ILE A 589 -4.15 -34.24 -66.78
N LEU A 590 -5.17 -33.42 -66.14
CA LEU A 590 -5.21 -31.95 -65.45
C LEU A 590 -6.24 -31.41 -64.21
N ALA A 591 -6.38 -30.09 -63.65
CA ALA A 591 -7.17 -29.47 -62.36
C ALA A 591 -7.59 -27.86 -62.03
N GLU A 592 -8.23 -27.30 -60.84
CA GLU A 592 -8.91 -25.87 -60.49
C GLU A 592 -9.10 -25.12 -58.96
N GLU A 593 -9.86 -23.94 -58.58
CA GLU A 593 -9.85 -22.93 -57.28
C GLU A 593 -11.04 -21.81 -56.80
N ARG A 594 -11.20 -21.04 -55.56
CA ARG A 594 -11.88 -19.59 -55.10
C ARG A 594 -12.50 -19.03 -53.60
N ALA A 595 -12.51 -17.66 -53.14
CA ALA A 595 -13.41 -16.53 -52.34
C ALA A 595 -13.86 -16.04 -50.76
N GLU A 596 -14.09 -14.66 -50.36
CA GLU A 596 -14.99 -13.66 -49.39
C GLU A 596 -15.12 -13.16 -47.74
N ALA A 597 -15.60 -11.88 -47.22
CA ALA A 597 -16.03 -11.31 -45.74
C ALA A 597 -16.46 -9.71 -45.21
N GLN A 598 -17.18 -9.26 -44.02
CA GLN A 598 -17.43 -7.77 -43.37
C GLN A 598 -18.29 -7.20 -41.98
N GLN A 599 -18.09 -5.95 -41.27
CA GLN A 599 -18.90 -4.73 -40.49
C GLN A 599 -19.54 -4.32 -38.95
N ARG A 600 -19.56 -3.00 -38.32
CA ARG A 600 -20.53 -2.07 -37.34
C ARG A 600 -20.38 -0.95 -36.05
N GLU A 601 -21.35 -0.47 -35.09
CA GLU A 601 -21.68 1.02 -34.42
C GLU A 601 -22.04 1.57 -32.82
N MET A 602 -22.82 2.72 -32.38
CA MET A 602 -23.01 3.66 -31.05
C MET A 602 -24.12 3.48 -29.83
N ALA A 603 -24.02 4.09 -28.58
CA ALA A 603 -25.01 4.36 -27.39
C ALA A 603 -24.96 3.47 -26.05
N ARG A 604 -25.51 3.67 -24.79
CA ARG A 604 -26.11 4.74 -23.89
C ARG A 604 -26.32 4.29 -22.37
N LEU A 605 -26.20 5.19 -21.37
CA LEU A 605 -27.07 5.59 -20.18
C LEU A 605 -27.96 4.56 -19.37
N TYR A 606 -28.44 4.73 -18.11
CA TYR A 606 -28.44 5.85 -17.11
C TYR A 606 -28.71 5.46 -15.62
N GLU A 607 -29.08 4.22 -15.27
CA GLU A 607 -29.99 3.95 -14.12
C GLU A 607 -29.39 3.04 -13.02
N ARG A 608 -29.44 3.39 -11.71
CA ARG A 608 -30.60 3.59 -10.77
C ARG A 608 -31.11 2.25 -10.22
N LEU A 609 -31.73 2.14 -9.03
CA LEU A 609 -31.98 3.05 -7.90
C LEU A 609 -32.42 2.22 -6.70
N ALA A 610 -33.33 1.26 -6.93
CA ALA A 610 -33.83 0.30 -5.97
C ALA A 610 -32.65 -0.45 -5.30
N GLU A 611 -32.50 -0.52 -3.97
CA GLU A 611 -33.49 -0.47 -2.87
C GLU A 611 -34.62 -1.50 -3.02
N SER A 612 -34.40 -2.70 -2.49
CA SER A 612 -35.38 -3.40 -1.64
C SER A 612 -34.66 -4.60 -1.01
N GLU A 613 -34.40 -4.63 0.29
CA GLU A 613 -35.37 -4.89 1.37
C GLU A 613 -36.00 -6.30 1.34
N LYS A 614 -36.30 -6.84 2.53
CA LYS A 614 -37.36 -7.84 2.81
C LYS A 614 -37.31 -9.18 2.03
N ALA A 615 -36.67 -10.19 2.62
CA ALA A 615 -37.31 -11.47 3.02
C ALA A 615 -36.23 -12.48 3.51
N ALA A 616 -35.99 -12.72 4.80
CA ALA A 616 -36.87 -13.10 5.91
C ALA A 616 -37.37 -14.57 5.89
N SER A 617 -36.51 -15.46 6.38
CA SER A 617 -36.82 -16.44 7.44
C SER A 617 -38.05 -17.38 7.31
N ARG A 618 -37.80 -18.71 7.16
CA ARG A 618 -38.37 -19.75 8.08
C ARG A 618 -38.03 -21.24 7.83
N ILE A 619 -37.59 -21.67 6.65
CA ILE A 619 -37.77 -23.08 6.23
C ILE A 619 -36.63 -24.00 6.71
N SER A 620 -36.88 -24.81 7.76
CA SER A 620 -35.95 -25.86 8.23
C SER A 620 -36.64 -26.93 9.12
N ARG A 621 -37.37 -27.90 8.53
CA ARG A 621 -37.96 -29.09 9.21
C ARG A 621 -38.20 -30.28 8.25
N SER A 622 -38.17 -31.51 8.80
CA SER A 622 -38.66 -32.82 8.28
C SER A 622 -37.67 -33.79 7.58
N LEU A 623 -37.97 -35.11 7.71
CA LEU A 623 -37.17 -36.33 7.42
C LEU A 623 -35.92 -36.54 8.31
N SER A 624 -35.57 -37.71 8.90
CA SER A 624 -36.19 -39.05 9.04
C SER A 624 -36.07 -40.10 7.90
N THR A 625 -36.36 -41.38 8.24
CA THR A 625 -36.39 -42.64 7.43
C THR A 625 -35.05 -43.17 6.87
N GLU A 626 -34.74 -44.49 6.80
CA GLU A 626 -35.30 -45.71 7.44
C GLU A 626 -34.26 -46.87 7.48
N ARG A 627 -34.51 -48.02 8.16
CA ARG A 627 -33.48 -49.08 8.47
C ARG A 627 -33.97 -50.56 8.45
N LEU A 628 -33.00 -51.48 8.67
CA LEU A 628 -33.09 -52.87 9.22
C LEU A 628 -33.28 -54.11 8.30
N GLU A 629 -33.03 -55.28 8.92
CA GLU A 629 -33.29 -56.69 8.52
C GLU A 629 -32.43 -57.40 7.44
N ARG A 630 -31.28 -57.94 7.88
CA ARG A 630 -31.05 -59.42 7.91
C ARG A 630 -29.77 -59.78 8.68
N GLU A 631 -29.94 -60.26 9.90
CA GLU A 631 -28.90 -60.90 10.70
C GLU A 631 -28.64 -62.34 10.20
N ARG A 632 -27.43 -62.88 10.42
CA ARG A 632 -27.20 -63.97 11.40
C ARG A 632 -25.76 -64.48 11.45
N GLU A 633 -25.16 -64.35 12.63
CA GLU A 633 -24.51 -65.45 13.36
C GLU A 633 -23.49 -66.35 12.61
N ARG A 634 -22.22 -65.92 12.54
CA ARG A 634 -21.09 -66.63 13.21
C ARG A 634 -19.73 -65.89 13.09
N TYR A 635 -19.21 -65.51 14.27
CA TYR A 635 -17.79 -65.24 14.57
C TYR A 635 -16.94 -66.54 14.46
N PRO A 636 -15.57 -66.54 14.54
CA PRO A 636 -14.60 -65.49 14.92
C PRO A 636 -13.78 -64.92 13.73
N SER A 637 -13.14 -63.75 13.76
CA SER A 637 -12.12 -63.13 14.65
C SER A 637 -10.66 -63.52 14.39
N GLU A 638 -9.81 -62.47 14.34
CA GLU A 638 -8.38 -62.45 14.71
C GLU A 638 -7.36 -63.25 13.87
N MET A 639 -6.04 -63.00 13.95
CA MET A 639 -5.25 -61.75 13.82
C MET A 639 -3.75 -62.13 13.92
N ARG A 640 -2.86 -61.40 13.22
CA ARG A 640 -1.38 -61.33 13.50
C ARG A 640 -0.58 -62.66 13.36
N SER A 641 0.76 -62.68 13.28
CA SER A 641 1.74 -61.68 12.78
C SER A 641 3.13 -62.32 12.55
N VAL A 642 3.83 -61.89 11.49
CA VAL A 642 5.30 -61.74 11.32
C VAL A 642 6.25 -62.77 12.01
N PRO A 643 6.97 -63.56 11.19
CA PRO A 643 8.45 -63.54 11.21
C PRO A 643 9.02 -63.39 9.78
N GLY A 644 10.31 -63.14 9.54
CA GLY A 644 11.47 -62.97 10.44
C GLY A 644 12.71 -62.51 9.64
N SER A 645 13.87 -62.36 10.28
CA SER A 645 15.07 -61.73 9.69
C SER A 645 16.11 -62.69 9.07
N TYR A 646 16.76 -62.21 8.01
CA TYR A 646 18.12 -62.56 7.53
C TYR A 646 18.56 -64.03 7.35
N ARG A 647 18.61 -64.48 6.09
CA ARG A 647 19.63 -65.35 5.46
C ARG A 647 19.59 -65.12 3.93
N ALA A 648 20.52 -65.51 3.06
CA ALA A 648 21.97 -65.78 3.05
C ALA A 648 22.26 -66.73 1.87
N SER A 649 23.10 -66.31 0.90
CA SER A 649 24.00 -67.15 0.07
C SER A 649 23.45 -68.26 -0.88
N VAL A 650 24.34 -68.71 -1.78
CA VAL A 650 24.49 -70.06 -2.41
C VAL A 650 24.34 -70.21 -3.95
N TYR A 651 25.50 -70.13 -4.63
CA TYR A 651 26.08 -71.07 -5.65
C TYR A 651 25.61 -71.25 -7.12
N SER A 652 26.66 -71.56 -7.92
CA SER A 652 26.79 -72.49 -9.07
C SER A 652 26.21 -72.15 -10.45
N VAL A 653 26.88 -72.34 -11.61
CA VAL A 653 28.12 -73.04 -12.08
C VAL A 653 27.94 -74.46 -12.67
N SER A 654 28.66 -74.70 -13.80
CA SER A 654 28.90 -75.97 -14.53
C SER A 654 27.75 -76.46 -15.42
N SER A 655 27.97 -77.24 -16.49
CA SER A 655 29.22 -77.68 -17.15
C SER A 655 28.96 -77.98 -18.64
N GLY A 656 30.01 -78.17 -19.45
CA GLY A 656 29.88 -78.57 -20.87
C GLY A 656 30.90 -79.64 -21.28
N ARG A 657 30.79 -80.15 -22.51
CA ARG A 657 31.81 -80.92 -23.28
C ARG A 657 31.25 -81.33 -24.66
N TYR A 658 32.03 -81.20 -25.73
CA TYR A 658 32.60 -82.30 -26.56
C TYR A 658 33.19 -81.76 -27.88
N THR A 659 33.77 -82.63 -28.71
CA THR A 659 34.86 -82.27 -29.65
C THR A 659 34.73 -82.86 -31.06
N THR A 660 35.54 -82.33 -31.98
CA THR A 660 35.98 -82.92 -33.26
C THR A 660 34.94 -83.07 -34.38
N SER A 661 35.41 -83.36 -35.59
CA SER A 661 34.87 -82.78 -36.83
C SER A 661 34.47 -83.77 -37.94
N ARG A 662 33.50 -83.33 -38.76
CA ARG A 662 33.06 -83.89 -40.06
C ARG A 662 32.68 -85.39 -40.11
N LEU A 663 31.39 -85.66 -39.92
CA LEU A 663 30.66 -86.65 -40.70
C LEU A 663 29.16 -86.27 -40.73
N ARG A 664 28.59 -86.18 -41.94
CA ARG A 664 27.21 -85.73 -42.27
C ARG A 664 26.75 -84.44 -41.59
#